data_AF-A0A9D8VV11-F1
#
_entry.id   AF-A0A9D8VV11-F1
#
_cell.length_a   1.000
_cell.length_b   1.000
_cell.length_c   1.000
_cell.angle_alpha   90.00
_cell.angle_beta   90.00
_cell.angle_gamma   90.00
#
_symmetry.space_group_name_H-M   'P 1'
#
loop_
_entity.id
_entity.type
_entity.pdbx_description
1 polymer ?
#
loop_
_entity_poly.entity_id
_entity_poly.type
_entity_poly.pdbx_seq_one_letter_code
_entity_poly.pdbx_strand_id
1 'polypeptide(L)'
;MYRNEQPDPGEAQLAKERQPLPKRNRTEGHIIHCDGNSAVISATMPLDGTVSEDYWTVGSLITIRTGAVRTIGMLYRVDTAGSDWQRAAANTIHIHVELVGEITEEGGQPRFAGGLSAYPHLGAVAHRIRNADLRAIFANTDPSALRIGALSQNREIDAMVSIDAMISRHFAVVGTTGVGKSSTVSLLVRKVVQARPDVGILVLDPHNEFACAFPDISVTIDDKTLDLPFWLFKLEEFVEVLFRGRPADPDEVDILRDLIPEARCRFKGEQTGSTRKPGRGAMMTADTPVPYRVADLLALIDERVGKLDARENRLKLKSLAGRIDATVHDPRYRFMFAHKTIVDNLAEVLAHIYRVPAAGKPVTIFQLNGIPSEVVNAVVSVLCRLAFEMSVWSQARVKTLVLCEEAHRYIPADAGTGFGPTRAAIARIAKEGRKYGVSLGIITQRPSELDPTILSQCNTMFAMRLGNEADQEIMRQAITGASRSYINFLPSLANREAVTFGQGVSTPMRLIVETIEARHLPGNNLDTGEDAKGAGAETVDMAALLRAVRGPVSQPSDHAGEDALAALDPATKVGEQRPSITTPEPMPAQPQARSGAADGLFTYDGPLRRNREKPAHRPAKTAPSGEQPASGGSARDLISRFRTKDHD
;
A
#
# COMPACT_ATOMS: atom_id res chain seq x y z
N MET A 1 -70.46 -63.36 -20.88
CA MET A 1 -69.67 -62.39 -21.68
C MET A 1 -69.34 -61.24 -20.75
N TYR A 2 -68.06 -60.88 -20.62
CA TYR A 2 -67.61 -59.89 -19.63
C TYR A 2 -67.98 -58.46 -20.05
N ARG A 3 -68.25 -57.60 -19.05
CA ARG A 3 -68.49 -56.17 -19.25
C ARG A 3 -67.19 -55.45 -19.62
N ASN A 4 -67.27 -54.48 -20.53
CA ASN A 4 -66.24 -53.45 -20.66
C ASN A 4 -66.35 -52.49 -19.46
N GLU A 5 -65.31 -52.45 -18.63
CA GLU A 5 -65.11 -51.36 -17.68
C GLU A 5 -64.30 -50.26 -18.39
N GLN A 6 -64.83 -49.04 -18.39
CA GLN A 6 -64.09 -47.86 -18.82
C GLN A 6 -63.10 -47.47 -17.69
N PRO A 7 -61.86 -47.07 -18.00
CA PRO A 7 -60.91 -46.67 -16.98
C PRO A 7 -61.37 -45.41 -16.25
N ASP A 8 -61.16 -45.38 -14.94
CA ASP A 8 -61.57 -44.28 -14.05
C ASP A 8 -60.84 -42.98 -14.44
N PRO A 9 -61.55 -41.84 -14.63
CA PRO A 9 -60.92 -40.56 -14.97
C PRO A 9 -59.85 -40.10 -13.95
N GLY A 10 -59.86 -40.60 -12.71
CA GLY A 10 -58.82 -40.32 -11.72
C GLY A 10 -57.43 -40.87 -12.10
N GLU A 11 -57.35 -42.08 -12.67
CA GLU A 11 -56.07 -42.69 -13.05
C GLU A 11 -55.44 -42.01 -14.27
N ALA A 12 -56.26 -41.54 -15.21
CA ALA A 12 -55.80 -40.76 -16.36
C ALA A 12 -55.22 -39.38 -15.97
N GLN A 13 -55.57 -38.87 -14.78
CA GLN A 13 -55.02 -37.63 -14.23
C GLN A 13 -53.69 -37.88 -13.49
N LEU A 14 -53.61 -38.92 -12.67
CA LEU A 14 -52.36 -39.36 -12.02
C LEU A 14 -51.27 -39.79 -13.04
N ALA A 15 -51.66 -40.33 -14.19
CA ALA A 15 -50.74 -40.63 -15.29
C ALA A 15 -50.19 -39.36 -15.99
N LYS A 16 -50.90 -38.23 -15.96
CA LYS A 16 -50.47 -36.95 -16.56
C LYS A 16 -49.52 -36.14 -15.67
N GLU A 17 -49.51 -36.38 -14.36
CA GLU A 17 -48.58 -35.72 -13.43
C GLU A 17 -47.18 -36.35 -13.41
N ARG A 18 -46.96 -37.48 -14.11
CA ARG A 18 -45.62 -37.99 -14.44
C ARG A 18 -45.11 -37.43 -15.76
N GLN A 19 -45.21 -36.11 -15.96
CA GLN A 19 -44.28 -35.45 -16.87
C GLN A 19 -42.87 -35.71 -16.32
N PRO A 20 -41.92 -36.23 -17.12
CA PRO A 20 -40.53 -36.21 -16.70
C PRO A 20 -40.16 -34.75 -16.49
N LEU A 21 -39.74 -34.40 -15.26
CA LEU A 21 -39.07 -33.13 -14.97
C LEU A 21 -38.13 -32.84 -16.14
N PRO A 22 -38.20 -31.65 -16.77
CA PRO A 22 -37.43 -31.38 -17.97
C PRO A 22 -35.99 -31.77 -17.68
N LYS A 23 -35.47 -32.76 -18.43
CA LYS A 23 -34.12 -33.29 -18.22
C LYS A 23 -33.20 -32.09 -18.22
N ARG A 24 -32.74 -31.66 -17.03
CA ARG A 24 -31.80 -30.55 -16.91
C ARG A 24 -30.64 -30.94 -17.81
N ASN A 25 -30.43 -30.18 -18.89
CA ASN A 25 -29.37 -30.42 -19.85
C ASN A 25 -28.03 -30.20 -19.14
N ARG A 26 -27.60 -31.20 -18.39
CA ARG A 26 -26.23 -31.34 -17.92
C ARG A 26 -25.44 -31.67 -19.17
N THR A 27 -24.90 -30.64 -19.82
CA THR A 27 -23.78 -30.85 -20.75
C THR A 27 -22.65 -31.37 -19.88
N GLU A 28 -22.54 -32.69 -19.86
CA GLU A 28 -21.44 -33.40 -19.21
C GLU A 28 -20.24 -33.33 -20.16
N GLY A 29 -19.12 -32.83 -19.64
CA GLY A 29 -17.86 -32.84 -20.37
C GLY A 29 -17.03 -34.06 -19.98
N HIS A 30 -16.18 -34.54 -20.87
CA HIS A 30 -15.25 -35.64 -20.60
C HIS A 30 -13.81 -35.18 -20.73
N ILE A 31 -12.95 -35.59 -19.80
CA ILE A 31 -11.52 -35.28 -19.87
C ILE A 31 -10.87 -36.01 -21.05
N ILE A 32 -10.27 -35.25 -21.96
CA ILE A 32 -9.51 -35.76 -23.11
C ILE A 32 -7.99 -35.60 -22.93
N HIS A 33 -7.56 -34.76 -21.99
CA HIS A 33 -6.16 -34.57 -21.63
C HIS A 33 -6.06 -34.18 -20.15
N CYS A 34 -5.06 -34.69 -19.44
CA CYS A 34 -4.72 -34.28 -18.08
C CYS A 34 -3.19 -34.28 -17.94
N ASP A 35 -2.65 -33.20 -17.42
CA ASP A 35 -1.26 -33.07 -16.97
C ASP A 35 -1.22 -32.88 -15.44
N GLY A 36 -0.05 -32.51 -14.89
CA GLY A 36 0.15 -32.33 -13.46
C GLY A 36 -0.47 -31.07 -12.82
N ASN A 37 -0.93 -30.10 -13.62
CA ASN A 37 -1.57 -28.85 -13.15
C ASN A 37 -2.84 -28.48 -13.94
N SER A 38 -3.04 -29.04 -15.14
CA SER A 38 -4.16 -28.70 -16.01
C SER A 38 -4.87 -29.94 -16.58
N ALA A 39 -6.13 -29.76 -16.99
CA ALA A 39 -6.86 -30.73 -17.78
C ALA A 39 -7.62 -30.04 -18.92
N VAL A 40 -7.87 -30.79 -19.99
CA VAL A 40 -8.74 -30.37 -21.10
C VAL A 40 -9.96 -31.27 -21.11
N ILE A 41 -11.13 -30.63 -21.02
CA ILE A 41 -12.44 -31.25 -21.06
C ILE A 41 -13.04 -30.99 -22.44
N SER A 42 -13.46 -32.06 -23.12
CA SER A 42 -14.27 -31.96 -24.33
C SER A 42 -15.74 -31.97 -23.94
N ALA A 43 -16.52 -31.01 -24.43
CA ALA A 43 -17.96 -30.93 -24.23
C ALA A 43 -18.66 -30.58 -25.54
N THR A 44 -19.86 -31.13 -25.74
CA THR A 44 -20.69 -30.84 -26.92
C THR A 44 -21.75 -29.79 -26.56
N MET A 45 -21.75 -28.67 -27.29
CA MET A 45 -22.81 -27.66 -27.20
C MET A 45 -24.06 -28.13 -27.95
N PRO A 46 -25.25 -28.15 -27.32
CA PRO A 46 -26.50 -28.52 -27.98
C PRO A 46 -26.91 -27.46 -29.02
N LEU A 47 -27.67 -27.87 -30.05
CA LEU A 47 -28.13 -26.96 -31.13
C LEU A 47 -29.12 -25.91 -30.64
N ASP A 48 -29.95 -26.24 -29.65
CA ASP A 48 -31.01 -25.34 -29.20
C ASP A 48 -30.46 -24.24 -28.29
N GLY A 49 -30.85 -22.99 -28.56
CA GLY A 49 -30.59 -21.79 -27.75
C GLY A 49 -31.17 -21.81 -26.32
N THR A 50 -31.55 -22.98 -25.82
CA THR A 50 -31.81 -23.30 -24.39
C THR A 50 -30.53 -23.36 -23.55
N VAL A 51 -29.47 -22.69 -24.01
CA VAL A 51 -28.24 -22.42 -23.29
C VAL A 51 -28.57 -21.43 -22.17
N SER A 52 -29.02 -21.97 -21.02
CA SER A 52 -29.09 -21.25 -19.74
C SER A 52 -27.84 -20.38 -19.56
N GLU A 53 -28.00 -19.14 -19.09
CA GLU A 53 -27.02 -18.05 -19.22
C GLU A 53 -25.61 -18.28 -18.60
N ASP A 54 -25.39 -19.41 -17.94
CA ASP A 54 -24.16 -19.84 -17.24
C ASP A 54 -23.63 -21.21 -17.75
N TYR A 55 -23.23 -21.36 -19.02
CA TYR A 55 -22.46 -22.52 -19.47
C TYR A 55 -20.97 -22.19 -19.61
N TRP A 56 -20.12 -22.93 -18.90
CA TRP A 56 -18.66 -22.99 -19.07
C TRP A 56 -17.95 -21.63 -19.21
N THR A 57 -18.28 -20.69 -18.32
CA THR A 57 -17.72 -19.33 -18.34
C THR A 57 -16.30 -19.28 -17.80
N VAL A 58 -15.44 -18.43 -18.39
CA VAL A 58 -14.05 -18.28 -17.95
C VAL A 58 -13.97 -17.61 -16.58
N GLY A 59 -13.17 -18.18 -15.68
CA GLY A 59 -13.10 -17.83 -14.26
C GLY A 59 -14.15 -18.53 -13.38
N SER A 60 -14.84 -19.55 -13.90
CA SER A 60 -15.74 -20.40 -13.12
C SER A 60 -15.05 -21.64 -12.59
N LEU A 61 -15.32 -21.99 -11.33
CA LEU A 61 -14.98 -23.30 -10.78
C LEU A 61 -15.97 -24.35 -11.28
N ILE A 62 -15.44 -25.53 -11.57
CA ILE A 62 -16.16 -26.72 -12.03
C ILE A 62 -15.77 -27.94 -11.18
N THR A 63 -16.55 -29.01 -11.29
CA THR A 63 -16.28 -30.27 -10.59
C THR A 63 -16.03 -31.39 -11.59
N ILE A 64 -15.00 -32.18 -11.32
CA ILE A 64 -14.57 -33.36 -12.06
C ILE A 64 -14.72 -34.57 -11.13
N ARG A 65 -15.34 -35.65 -11.61
CA ARG A 65 -15.58 -36.86 -10.81
C ARG A 65 -14.37 -37.81 -10.88
N THR A 66 -13.60 -37.88 -9.81
CA THR A 66 -12.38 -38.70 -9.70
C THR A 66 -12.63 -39.86 -8.72
N GLY A 67 -13.38 -40.86 -9.18
CA GLY A 67 -13.77 -42.01 -8.34
C GLY A 67 -14.72 -41.61 -7.20
N ALA A 68 -14.24 -41.72 -5.96
CA ALA A 68 -14.97 -41.34 -4.75
C ALA A 68 -14.78 -39.86 -4.35
N VAL A 69 -13.75 -39.19 -4.88
CA VAL A 69 -13.49 -37.76 -4.60
C VAL A 69 -13.92 -36.88 -5.76
N ARG A 70 -14.15 -35.59 -5.47
CA ARG A 70 -14.51 -34.57 -6.45
C ARG A 70 -13.34 -33.62 -6.66
N THR A 71 -12.62 -33.78 -7.76
CA THR A 71 -11.58 -32.83 -8.15
C THR A 71 -12.23 -31.51 -8.60
N ILE A 72 -11.61 -30.39 -8.25
CA ILE A 72 -12.07 -29.04 -8.56
C ILE A 72 -11.12 -28.41 -9.58
N GLY A 73 -11.68 -27.93 -10.69
CA GLY A 73 -10.95 -27.24 -11.74
C GLY A 73 -11.40 -25.79 -11.89
N MET A 74 -10.48 -24.88 -12.15
CA MET A 74 -10.75 -23.49 -12.52
C MET A 74 -10.67 -23.32 -14.04
N LEU A 75 -11.77 -22.91 -14.66
CA LEU A 75 -11.82 -22.65 -16.10
C LEU A 75 -11.03 -21.39 -16.45
N TYR A 76 -9.97 -21.51 -17.24
CA TYR A 76 -9.14 -20.36 -17.67
C TYR A 76 -9.12 -20.10 -19.18
N ARG A 77 -9.60 -21.05 -20.00
CA ARG A 77 -9.74 -20.88 -21.46
C ARG A 77 -10.81 -21.82 -22.03
N VAL A 78 -11.52 -21.35 -23.05
CA VAL A 78 -12.41 -22.16 -23.90
C VAL A 78 -12.02 -21.92 -25.36
N ASP A 79 -11.97 -22.97 -26.15
CA ASP A 79 -11.74 -22.95 -27.60
C ASP A 79 -12.58 -24.03 -28.30
N THR A 80 -12.66 -23.97 -29.63
CA THR A 80 -13.40 -24.93 -30.45
C THR A 80 -12.49 -26.04 -30.96
N ALA A 81 -12.99 -27.27 -31.04
CA ALA A 81 -12.21 -28.39 -31.58
C ALA A 81 -11.96 -28.29 -33.10
N GLY A 82 -12.74 -27.47 -33.80
CA GLY A 82 -12.55 -27.09 -35.20
C GLY A 82 -12.33 -25.58 -35.37
N SER A 83 -11.95 -25.16 -36.58
CA SER A 83 -11.71 -23.75 -36.95
C SER A 83 -12.96 -22.88 -36.99
N ASP A 84 -14.14 -23.47 -37.20
CA ASP A 84 -15.36 -22.76 -37.58
C ASP A 84 -16.54 -23.09 -36.67
N TRP A 85 -17.29 -22.07 -36.27
CA TRP A 85 -18.50 -22.22 -35.46
C TRP A 85 -19.71 -22.58 -36.34
N GLN A 86 -20.22 -23.80 -36.20
CA GLN A 86 -21.34 -24.30 -36.99
C GLN A 86 -22.67 -23.97 -36.29
N ARG A 87 -23.44 -23.01 -36.82
CA ARG A 87 -24.73 -22.60 -36.21
C ARG A 87 -25.84 -23.66 -36.30
N ALA A 88 -25.73 -24.63 -37.21
CA ALA A 88 -26.76 -25.63 -37.50
C ALA A 88 -26.31 -27.07 -37.13
N ALA A 89 -25.25 -27.20 -36.33
CA ALA A 89 -24.71 -28.47 -35.88
C ALA A 89 -24.22 -28.37 -34.44
N ALA A 90 -23.99 -29.51 -33.80
CA ALA A 90 -23.45 -29.55 -32.44
C ALA A 90 -21.95 -29.22 -32.47
N ASN A 91 -21.54 -28.14 -31.79
CA ASN A 91 -20.13 -27.74 -31.74
C ASN A 91 -19.43 -28.44 -30.57
N THR A 92 -18.30 -29.08 -30.83
CA THR A 92 -17.41 -29.59 -29.79
C THR A 92 -16.49 -28.46 -29.32
N ILE A 93 -16.56 -28.14 -28.04
CA ILE A 93 -15.67 -27.18 -27.37
C ILE A 93 -14.64 -27.92 -26.50
N HIS A 94 -13.44 -27.35 -26.44
CA HIS A 94 -12.41 -27.70 -25.51
C HIS A 94 -12.38 -26.67 -24.39
N ILE A 95 -12.32 -27.16 -23.15
CA ILE A 95 -12.40 -26.37 -21.93
C ILE A 95 -11.14 -26.67 -21.13
N HIS A 96 -10.25 -25.68 -21.05
CA HIS A 96 -9.01 -25.76 -20.32
C HIS A 96 -9.22 -25.34 -18.87
N VAL A 97 -8.83 -26.22 -17.94
CA VAL A 97 -8.99 -26.01 -16.50
C VAL A 97 -7.67 -26.21 -15.75
N GLU A 98 -7.36 -25.32 -14.81
CA GLU A 98 -6.28 -25.49 -13.83
C GLU A 98 -6.84 -26.29 -12.64
N LEU A 99 -6.14 -27.33 -12.18
CA LEU A 99 -6.60 -28.18 -11.09
C LEU A 99 -6.28 -27.51 -9.75
N VAL A 100 -7.32 -27.13 -8.99
CA VAL A 100 -7.19 -26.31 -7.77
C VAL A 100 -7.07 -27.17 -6.51
N GLY A 101 -7.80 -28.28 -6.46
CA GLY A 101 -7.81 -29.17 -5.31
C GLY A 101 -8.94 -30.21 -5.38
N GLU A 102 -9.33 -30.78 -4.25
CA GLU A 102 -10.39 -31.79 -4.18
C GLU A 102 -11.38 -31.53 -3.04
N ILE A 103 -12.57 -32.12 -3.18
CA ILE A 103 -13.62 -32.16 -2.15
C ILE A 103 -13.91 -33.61 -1.79
N THR A 104 -13.78 -33.91 -0.49
CA THR A 104 -14.23 -35.14 0.15
C THR A 104 -15.57 -34.91 0.85
N GLU A 105 -16.32 -35.99 1.15
CA GLU A 105 -17.50 -35.92 2.02
C GLU A 105 -17.19 -36.63 3.34
N GLU A 106 -16.95 -35.84 4.39
CA GLU A 106 -16.76 -36.35 5.76
C GLU A 106 -18.04 -36.06 6.55
N GLY A 107 -18.67 -37.11 7.12
CA GLY A 107 -19.89 -36.95 7.93
C GLY A 107 -21.09 -36.35 7.20
N GLY A 108 -21.11 -36.36 5.85
CA GLY A 108 -22.16 -35.76 5.04
C GLY A 108 -21.98 -34.26 4.76
N GLN A 109 -20.86 -33.64 5.16
CA GLN A 109 -20.50 -32.29 4.75
C GLN A 109 -19.33 -32.30 3.73
N PRO A 110 -19.38 -31.44 2.68
CA PRO A 110 -18.26 -31.28 1.76
C PRO A 110 -17.10 -30.56 2.46
N ARG A 111 -15.90 -31.14 2.38
CA ARG A 111 -14.66 -30.55 2.89
C ARG A 111 -13.68 -30.36 1.74
N PHE A 112 -13.17 -29.14 1.57
CA PHE A 112 -12.16 -28.83 0.56
C PHE A 112 -10.73 -29.07 1.08
N ALA A 113 -9.86 -29.57 0.20
CA ALA A 113 -8.43 -29.67 0.40
C ALA A 113 -7.68 -29.07 -0.80
N GLY A 114 -6.67 -28.24 -0.53
CA GLY A 114 -5.76 -27.74 -1.55
C GLY A 114 -4.75 -28.82 -1.94
N GLY A 115 -4.76 -29.23 -3.22
CA GLY A 115 -4.03 -30.39 -3.72
C GLY A 115 -4.94 -31.56 -4.09
N LEU A 116 -4.35 -32.60 -4.69
CA LEU A 116 -5.06 -33.76 -5.22
C LEU A 116 -4.50 -35.05 -4.61
N SER A 117 -5.38 -35.92 -4.13
CA SER A 117 -5.04 -37.29 -3.72
C SER A 117 -4.86 -38.21 -4.95
N ALA A 118 -5.61 -37.94 -6.01
CA ALA A 118 -5.57 -38.64 -7.29
C ALA A 118 -5.86 -37.68 -8.45
N TYR A 119 -5.14 -37.85 -9.56
CA TYR A 119 -5.41 -37.09 -10.78
C TYR A 119 -6.63 -37.64 -11.52
N PRO A 120 -7.43 -36.79 -12.18
CA PRO A 120 -8.51 -37.25 -13.04
C PRO A 120 -8.01 -38.16 -14.17
N HIS A 121 -8.76 -39.23 -14.46
CA HIS A 121 -8.47 -40.12 -15.57
C HIS A 121 -9.12 -39.62 -16.87
N LEU A 122 -8.59 -40.06 -18.02
CA LEU A 122 -9.23 -39.81 -19.32
C LEU A 122 -10.65 -40.40 -19.34
N GLY A 123 -11.61 -39.63 -19.84
CA GLY A 123 -13.04 -39.96 -19.82
C GLY A 123 -13.78 -39.54 -18.56
N ALA A 124 -13.09 -39.09 -17.49
CA ALA A 124 -13.74 -38.63 -16.26
C ALA A 124 -14.73 -37.47 -16.54
N VAL A 125 -15.88 -37.53 -15.88
CA VAL A 125 -17.01 -36.62 -16.12
C VAL A 125 -16.82 -35.31 -15.37
N ALA A 126 -16.91 -34.20 -16.09
CA ALA A 126 -16.92 -32.85 -15.58
C ALA A 126 -18.32 -32.22 -15.67
N HIS A 127 -18.72 -31.49 -14.63
CA HIS A 127 -20.00 -30.79 -14.54
C HIS A 127 -19.90 -29.48 -13.74
N ARG A 128 -20.93 -28.61 -13.84
CA ARG A 128 -21.06 -27.40 -13.00
C ARG A 128 -20.92 -27.74 -11.52
N ILE A 129 -20.16 -26.93 -10.79
CA ILE A 129 -19.98 -27.07 -9.35
C ILE A 129 -21.29 -26.84 -8.58
N ARG A 130 -21.48 -27.50 -7.44
CA ARG A 130 -22.65 -27.33 -6.57
C ARG A 130 -22.46 -26.12 -5.66
N ASN A 131 -23.55 -25.44 -5.26
CA ASN A 131 -23.46 -24.32 -4.31
C ASN A 131 -22.91 -24.76 -2.93
N ALA A 132 -23.19 -26.00 -2.49
CA ALA A 132 -22.60 -26.56 -1.26
C ALA A 132 -21.07 -26.74 -1.38
N ASP A 133 -20.60 -27.16 -2.56
CA ASP A 133 -19.19 -27.38 -2.86
C ASP A 133 -18.43 -26.04 -2.95
N LEU A 134 -19.00 -25.03 -3.62
CA LEU A 134 -18.48 -23.66 -3.63
C LEU A 134 -18.39 -23.07 -2.21
N ARG A 135 -19.42 -23.26 -1.38
CA ARG A 135 -19.41 -22.80 0.01
C ARG A 135 -18.30 -23.48 0.82
N ALA A 136 -18.00 -24.76 0.58
CA ALA A 136 -16.91 -25.46 1.26
C ALA A 136 -15.51 -24.98 0.83
N ILE A 137 -15.32 -24.63 -0.44
CA ILE A 137 -14.03 -24.09 -0.95
C ILE A 137 -13.72 -22.72 -0.33
N PHE A 138 -14.71 -21.83 -0.31
CA PHE A 138 -14.54 -20.45 0.15
C PHE A 138 -14.92 -20.24 1.62
N ALA A 139 -15.26 -21.31 2.35
CA ALA A 139 -15.47 -21.24 3.78
C ALA A 139 -14.19 -20.78 4.48
N ASN A 140 -14.30 -19.74 5.30
CA ASN A 140 -13.23 -19.30 6.19
C ASN A 140 -13.61 -19.70 7.62
N THR A 141 -12.78 -20.54 8.24
CA THR A 141 -13.02 -21.07 9.59
C THR A 141 -12.48 -20.18 10.71
N ASP A 142 -11.85 -19.05 10.36
CA ASP A 142 -11.32 -18.09 11.32
C ASP A 142 -12.45 -17.31 12.01
N PRO A 143 -12.50 -17.20 13.35
CA PRO A 143 -13.51 -16.42 14.07
C PRO A 143 -13.47 -14.91 13.76
N SER A 144 -12.34 -14.39 13.26
CA SER A 144 -12.19 -13.01 12.79
C SER A 144 -12.58 -12.83 11.31
N ALA A 145 -13.09 -13.87 10.64
CA ALA A 145 -13.53 -13.78 9.25
C ALA A 145 -14.77 -12.89 9.12
N LEU A 146 -14.63 -11.77 8.41
CA LEU A 146 -15.73 -10.87 8.08
C LEU A 146 -16.02 -10.89 6.58
N ARG A 147 -17.29 -10.65 6.24
CA ARG A 147 -17.72 -10.44 4.86
C ARG A 147 -17.13 -9.14 4.31
N ILE A 148 -16.39 -9.24 3.22
CA ILE A 148 -15.86 -8.09 2.44
C ILE A 148 -16.66 -7.88 1.13
N GLY A 149 -17.45 -8.87 0.72
CA GLY A 149 -18.18 -8.81 -0.54
C GLY A 149 -19.00 -10.07 -0.80
N ALA A 150 -19.16 -10.42 -2.08
CA ALA A 150 -19.71 -11.69 -2.54
C ALA A 150 -18.87 -12.23 -3.70
N LEU A 151 -18.91 -13.54 -3.95
CA LEU A 151 -18.16 -14.14 -5.07
C LEU A 151 -18.72 -13.69 -6.42
N SER A 152 -17.82 -13.39 -7.38
CA SER A 152 -18.25 -13.01 -8.73
C SER A 152 -18.98 -14.13 -9.48
N GLN A 153 -18.67 -15.41 -9.19
CA GLN A 153 -19.34 -16.57 -9.80
C GLN A 153 -20.73 -16.86 -9.19
N ASN A 154 -20.94 -16.57 -7.91
CA ASN A 154 -22.24 -16.68 -7.27
C ASN A 154 -22.39 -15.65 -6.14
N ARG A 155 -23.26 -14.65 -6.35
CA ARG A 155 -23.52 -13.55 -5.40
C ARG A 155 -24.28 -13.98 -4.14
N GLU A 156 -24.82 -15.19 -4.08
CA GLU A 156 -25.41 -15.82 -2.88
C GLU A 156 -24.37 -16.35 -1.88
N ILE A 157 -23.08 -16.28 -2.23
CA ILE A 157 -21.98 -16.77 -1.40
C ILE A 157 -21.11 -15.58 -0.99
N ASP A 158 -21.03 -15.36 0.31
CA ASP A 158 -20.32 -14.26 0.94
C ASP A 158 -18.80 -14.47 0.83
N ALA A 159 -18.09 -13.42 0.43
CA ALA A 159 -16.63 -13.43 0.35
C ALA A 159 -16.05 -13.09 1.73
N MET A 160 -15.59 -14.11 2.45
CA MET A 160 -15.12 -14.02 3.83
C MET A 160 -13.60 -13.89 3.92
N VAL A 161 -13.10 -12.84 4.60
CA VAL A 161 -11.67 -12.60 4.81
C VAL A 161 -11.37 -12.54 6.30
N SER A 162 -10.38 -13.32 6.75
CA SER A 162 -9.84 -13.25 8.11
C SER A 162 -9.14 -11.91 8.31
N ILE A 163 -9.69 -11.08 9.20
CA ILE A 163 -9.10 -9.80 9.53
C ILE A 163 -7.79 -9.99 10.29
N ASP A 164 -7.71 -10.97 11.20
CA ASP A 164 -6.50 -11.21 11.99
C ASP A 164 -5.35 -11.74 11.13
N ALA A 165 -5.60 -12.67 10.21
CA ALA A 165 -4.57 -13.15 9.29
C ALA A 165 -4.15 -12.08 8.28
N MET A 166 -5.07 -11.22 7.84
CA MET A 166 -4.80 -10.08 6.97
C MET A 166 -3.87 -9.05 7.64
N ILE A 167 -4.20 -8.58 8.86
CA ILE A 167 -3.38 -7.55 9.51
C ILE A 167 -2.07 -8.12 10.09
N SER A 168 -2.09 -9.33 10.68
CA SER A 168 -0.90 -9.91 11.35
C SER A 168 0.23 -10.26 10.38
N ARG A 169 -0.06 -10.36 9.07
CA ARG A 169 0.93 -10.69 8.04
C ARG A 169 1.07 -9.62 6.94
N HIS A 170 0.57 -8.41 7.19
CA HIS A 170 0.49 -7.31 6.23
C HIS A 170 -0.38 -7.62 5.00
N PHE A 171 -0.92 -6.58 4.39
CA PHE A 171 -1.72 -6.69 3.18
C PHE A 171 -1.40 -5.60 2.15
N ALA A 172 -1.81 -5.80 0.91
CA ALA A 172 -1.83 -4.72 -0.07
C ALA A 172 -3.11 -4.69 -0.90
N VAL A 173 -3.48 -3.49 -1.35
CA VAL A 173 -4.57 -3.21 -2.29
C VAL A 173 -3.95 -2.56 -3.53
N VAL A 174 -4.05 -3.23 -4.67
CA VAL A 174 -3.44 -2.78 -5.93
C VAL A 174 -4.48 -2.68 -7.04
N GLY A 175 -4.31 -1.72 -7.94
CA GLY A 175 -5.22 -1.51 -9.07
C GLY A 175 -5.10 -0.13 -9.72
N THR A 176 -5.56 -0.01 -10.95
CA THR A 176 -5.56 1.27 -11.68
C THR A 176 -6.45 2.35 -11.02
N THR A 177 -6.35 3.59 -11.46
CA THR A 177 -7.20 4.71 -10.97
C THR A 177 -8.68 4.43 -11.27
N GLY A 178 -9.60 4.88 -10.41
CA GLY A 178 -11.06 4.75 -10.63
C GLY A 178 -11.66 3.34 -10.46
N VAL A 179 -10.87 2.29 -10.18
CA VAL A 179 -11.40 0.92 -10.01
C VAL A 179 -12.12 0.65 -8.67
N GLY A 180 -12.02 1.58 -7.72
CA GLY A 180 -12.56 1.45 -6.36
C GLY A 180 -11.53 1.09 -5.28
N LYS A 181 -10.23 1.39 -5.48
CA LYS A 181 -9.16 1.19 -4.47
C LYS A 181 -9.51 1.83 -3.13
N SER A 182 -9.67 3.14 -3.09
CA SER A 182 -9.90 3.91 -1.87
C SER A 182 -11.21 3.49 -1.17
N SER A 183 -12.26 3.17 -1.92
CA SER A 183 -13.52 2.62 -1.38
C SER A 183 -13.32 1.24 -0.74
N THR A 184 -12.51 0.37 -1.35
CA THR A 184 -12.15 -0.95 -0.79
C THR A 184 -11.33 -0.79 0.49
N VAL A 185 -10.37 0.14 0.51
CA VAL A 185 -9.58 0.47 1.71
C VAL A 185 -10.48 1.00 2.83
N SER A 186 -11.45 1.86 2.51
CA SER A 186 -12.42 2.41 3.47
C SER A 186 -13.30 1.31 4.09
N LEU A 187 -13.75 0.34 3.28
CA LEU A 187 -14.43 -0.86 3.78
C LEU A 187 -13.52 -1.70 4.68
N LEU A 188 -12.30 -2.00 4.24
CA LEU A 188 -11.34 -2.81 5.01
C LEU A 188 -11.02 -2.18 6.37
N VAL A 189 -10.76 -0.87 6.43
CA VAL A 189 -10.53 -0.14 7.69
C VAL A 189 -11.72 -0.26 8.64
N ARG A 190 -12.97 -0.11 8.15
CA ARG A 190 -14.16 -0.29 9.01
C ARG A 190 -14.29 -1.73 9.53
N LYS A 191 -13.99 -2.74 8.71
CA LYS A 191 -14.01 -4.16 9.11
C LYS A 191 -12.87 -4.48 10.10
N VAL A 192 -11.70 -3.84 9.97
CA VAL A 192 -10.61 -3.91 10.96
C VAL A 192 -11.05 -3.32 12.29
N VAL A 193 -11.62 -2.11 12.32
CA VAL A 193 -12.12 -1.48 13.56
C VAL A 193 -13.23 -2.30 14.21
N GLN A 194 -14.11 -2.92 13.41
CA GLN A 194 -15.18 -3.80 13.90
C GLN A 194 -14.63 -5.08 14.58
N ALA A 195 -13.66 -5.76 13.97
CA ALA A 195 -13.11 -7.00 14.52
C ALA A 195 -12.06 -6.76 15.62
N ARG A 196 -11.28 -5.69 15.50
CA ARG A 196 -10.05 -5.42 16.28
C ARG A 196 -9.97 -3.96 16.75
N PRO A 197 -10.86 -3.53 17.66
CA PRO A 197 -10.85 -2.18 18.23
C PRO A 197 -9.63 -1.89 19.14
N ASP A 198 -8.80 -2.90 19.41
CA ASP A 198 -7.52 -2.79 20.11
C ASP A 198 -6.35 -2.33 19.21
N VAL A 199 -6.58 -2.19 17.90
CA VAL A 199 -5.58 -1.76 16.91
C VAL A 199 -5.81 -0.31 16.53
N GLY A 200 -4.83 0.56 16.81
CA GLY A 200 -4.79 1.92 16.27
C GLY A 200 -4.44 1.88 14.78
N ILE A 201 -5.05 2.74 13.97
CA ILE A 201 -4.84 2.77 12.52
C ILE A 201 -4.28 4.14 12.15
N LEU A 202 -3.10 4.18 11.53
CA LEU A 202 -2.49 5.39 10.99
C LEU A 202 -2.57 5.36 9.47
N VAL A 203 -3.36 6.24 8.87
CA VAL A 203 -3.46 6.42 7.42
C VAL A 203 -2.55 7.57 6.99
N LEU A 204 -1.65 7.31 6.05
CA LEU A 204 -0.85 8.32 5.37
C LEU A 204 -1.57 8.68 4.06
N ASP A 205 -2.13 9.89 4.01
CA ASP A 205 -3.08 10.34 2.99
C ASP A 205 -2.49 11.53 2.21
N PRO A 206 -1.79 11.30 1.08
CA PRO A 206 -1.25 12.37 0.23
C PRO A 206 -2.29 13.08 -0.64
N HIS A 207 -3.48 12.52 -0.80
CA HIS A 207 -4.52 13.09 -1.66
C HIS A 207 -5.69 13.71 -0.88
N ASN A 208 -5.66 13.62 0.45
CA ASN A 208 -6.70 14.03 1.38
C ASN A 208 -8.06 13.33 1.12
N GLU A 209 -8.04 12.13 0.54
CA GLU A 209 -9.26 11.39 0.16
C GLU A 209 -9.99 10.80 1.37
N PHE A 210 -9.25 10.33 2.39
CA PHE A 210 -9.78 9.46 3.44
C PHE A 210 -10.43 10.20 4.60
N ALA A 211 -10.08 11.47 4.83
CA ALA A 211 -10.63 12.24 5.96
C ALA A 211 -12.16 12.26 6.01
N CYS A 212 -12.83 12.31 4.86
CA CYS A 212 -14.29 12.31 4.75
C CYS A 212 -14.93 10.92 4.91
N ALA A 213 -14.18 9.81 4.73
CA ALA A 213 -14.72 8.45 4.79
C ALA A 213 -15.02 7.94 6.22
N PHE A 214 -14.48 8.61 7.25
CA PHE A 214 -14.41 8.12 8.63
C PHE A 214 -14.89 9.11 9.73
N PRO A 215 -15.96 9.91 9.53
CA PRO A 215 -16.32 11.02 10.43
C PRO A 215 -16.56 10.58 11.90
N ASP A 216 -17.06 9.37 12.07
CA ASP A 216 -17.36 8.68 13.32
C ASP A 216 -16.12 8.14 14.04
N ILE A 217 -15.16 7.55 13.31
CA ILE A 217 -14.05 6.76 13.89
C ILE A 217 -12.67 7.40 13.77
N SER A 218 -12.50 8.51 13.03
CA SER A 218 -11.19 9.14 12.82
C SER A 218 -10.97 10.46 13.56
N VAL A 219 -9.68 10.78 13.71
CA VAL A 219 -9.14 12.13 13.93
C VAL A 219 -8.23 12.44 12.74
N THR A 220 -8.40 13.62 12.14
CA THR A 220 -7.54 14.10 11.05
C THR A 220 -6.46 15.02 11.61
N ILE A 221 -5.23 14.85 11.12
CA ILE A 221 -4.08 15.72 11.39
C ILE A 221 -3.69 16.35 10.06
N ASP A 222 -3.71 17.68 10.01
CA ASP A 222 -3.36 18.53 8.86
C ASP A 222 -2.08 19.35 9.15
N ASP A 223 -1.62 20.16 8.19
CA ASP A 223 -0.41 21.00 8.33
C ASP A 223 -0.48 22.05 9.47
N LYS A 224 -1.67 22.32 10.00
CA LYS A 224 -1.94 23.35 11.02
C LYS A 224 -2.04 22.77 12.43
N THR A 225 -2.55 21.55 12.52
CA THR A 225 -2.71 20.76 13.75
C THR A 225 -1.55 19.80 14.01
N LEU A 226 -0.76 19.50 12.99
CA LEU A 226 0.48 18.74 13.12
C LEU A 226 1.49 19.47 14.02
N ASP A 227 1.78 18.84 15.15
CA ASP A 227 2.90 19.16 16.03
C ASP A 227 3.87 17.97 15.96
N LEU A 228 4.91 18.10 15.13
CA LEU A 228 5.96 17.09 15.01
C LEU A 228 7.32 17.76 15.20
N PRO A 229 7.74 18.00 16.47
CA PRO A 229 8.92 18.78 16.77
C PRO A 229 10.19 18.23 16.12
N PHE A 230 11.02 19.12 15.57
CA PHE A 230 12.26 18.76 14.85
C PHE A 230 13.21 17.85 15.65
N TRP A 231 13.21 17.92 16.98
CA TRP A 231 14.08 17.10 17.84
C TRP A 231 13.67 15.62 17.94
N LEU A 232 12.52 15.23 17.36
CA LEU A 232 12.10 13.83 17.16
C LEU A 232 12.73 13.18 15.93
N PHE A 233 13.23 13.98 14.99
CA PHE A 233 13.85 13.51 13.76
C PHE A 233 15.27 12.99 14.09
N LYS A 234 15.63 11.85 13.49
CA LYS A 234 17.02 11.37 13.46
C LYS A 234 17.87 12.29 12.58
N LEU A 235 19.18 12.23 12.73
CA LEU A 235 20.12 13.07 11.97
C LEU A 235 19.86 13.00 10.47
N GLU A 236 19.69 11.79 9.92
CA GLU A 236 19.40 11.59 8.48
C GLU A 236 18.06 12.21 8.08
N GLU A 237 17.01 12.02 8.89
CA GLU A 237 15.67 12.57 8.65
C GLU A 237 15.68 14.11 8.71
N PHE A 238 16.45 14.70 9.63
CA PHE A 238 16.61 16.16 9.76
C PHE A 238 17.47 16.76 8.64
N VAL A 239 18.51 16.04 8.19
CA VAL A 239 19.33 16.42 7.04
C VAL A 239 18.49 16.48 5.75
N GLU A 240 17.60 15.52 5.51
CA GLU A 240 16.68 15.55 4.36
C GLU A 240 15.82 16.83 4.35
N VAL A 241 15.28 17.21 5.51
CA VAL A 241 14.52 18.46 5.70
C VAL A 241 15.37 19.69 5.37
N LEU A 242 16.60 19.77 5.90
CA LEU A 242 17.50 20.90 5.71
C LEU A 242 17.98 21.05 4.26
N PHE A 243 18.33 19.94 3.60
CA PHE A 243 18.82 19.94 2.22
C PHE A 243 17.70 19.90 1.17
N ARG A 244 16.44 19.75 1.59
CA ARG A 244 15.24 19.76 0.72
C ARG A 244 15.32 18.67 -0.37
N GLY A 245 15.65 17.45 0.04
CA GLY A 245 15.81 16.29 -0.85
C GLY A 245 17.01 16.36 -1.81
N ARG A 246 17.96 17.28 -1.58
CA ARG A 246 19.23 17.35 -2.33
C ARG A 246 20.30 16.51 -1.63
N PRO A 247 21.29 15.96 -2.36
CA PRO A 247 22.40 15.25 -1.72
C PRO A 247 23.13 16.17 -0.74
N ALA A 248 23.34 15.68 0.48
CA ALA A 248 23.98 16.42 1.54
C ALA A 248 25.51 16.42 1.40
N ASP A 249 26.17 17.50 1.84
CA ASP A 249 27.63 17.56 1.99
C ASP A 249 28.03 16.72 3.21
N PRO A 250 28.84 15.65 3.06
CA PRO A 250 29.26 14.80 4.19
C PRO A 250 29.89 15.58 5.34
N ASP A 251 30.66 16.65 5.05
CA ASP A 251 31.30 17.46 6.08
C ASP A 251 30.27 18.22 6.92
N GLU A 252 29.21 18.75 6.29
CA GLU A 252 28.13 19.44 7.00
C GLU A 252 27.31 18.45 7.87
N VAL A 253 27.15 17.19 7.43
CA VAL A 253 26.47 16.13 8.19
C VAL A 253 27.28 15.67 9.40
N ASP A 254 28.60 15.47 9.24
CA ASP A 254 29.48 15.09 10.34
C ASP A 254 29.57 16.21 11.40
N ILE A 255 29.59 17.48 10.98
CA ILE A 255 29.47 18.64 11.88
C ILE A 255 28.16 18.59 12.68
N LEU A 256 27.02 18.32 12.03
CA LEU A 256 25.73 18.20 12.74
C LEU A 256 25.73 17.02 13.74
N ARG A 257 26.39 15.90 13.39
CA ARG A 257 26.52 14.73 14.28
C ARG A 257 27.25 15.07 15.58
N ASP A 258 28.25 15.95 15.54
CA ASP A 258 28.98 16.42 16.72
C ASP A 258 28.21 17.49 17.51
N LEU A 259 27.58 18.45 16.84
CA LEU A 259 26.98 19.63 17.50
C LEU A 259 25.58 19.38 18.11
N ILE A 260 24.76 18.51 17.53
CA ILE A 260 23.42 18.19 18.07
C ILE A 260 23.49 17.58 19.49
N PRO A 261 24.38 16.61 19.79
CA PRO A 261 24.65 16.15 21.15
C PRO A 261 24.98 17.28 22.13
N GLU A 262 25.81 18.25 21.73
CA GLU A 262 26.21 19.36 22.59
C GLU A 262 25.02 20.31 22.85
N ALA A 263 24.21 20.62 21.83
CA ALA A 263 23.00 21.42 21.98
C ALA A 263 22.00 20.78 22.97
N ARG A 264 21.79 19.46 22.88
CA ARG A 264 20.97 18.69 23.84
C ARG A 264 21.53 18.69 25.25
N CYS A 265 22.86 18.68 25.40
CA CYS A 265 23.51 18.79 26.71
C CYS A 265 23.35 20.19 27.32
N ARG A 266 23.51 21.26 26.53
CA ARG A 266 23.29 22.65 26.95
C ARG A 266 21.85 22.85 27.46
N PHE A 267 20.85 22.40 26.69
CA PHE A 267 19.43 22.49 27.07
C PHE A 267 19.08 21.74 28.37
N LYS A 268 19.59 20.51 28.57
CA LYS A 268 19.41 19.78 29.85
C LYS A 268 20.08 20.47 31.03
N GLY A 269 21.24 21.10 30.82
CA GLY A 269 21.98 21.83 31.86
C GLY A 269 21.19 23.02 32.41
N GLU A 270 20.55 23.80 31.53
CA GLU A 270 19.66 24.90 31.94
C GLU A 270 18.43 24.39 32.71
N GLN A 271 17.75 23.36 32.20
CA GLN A 271 16.53 22.78 32.79
C GLN A 271 16.75 22.24 34.22
N THR A 272 17.96 21.77 34.55
CA THR A 272 18.23 21.12 35.84
C THR A 272 18.90 22.02 36.89
N GLY A 273 19.20 23.29 36.57
CA GLY A 273 19.78 24.26 37.50
C GLY A 273 21.10 23.84 38.16
N SER A 274 21.76 22.81 37.62
CA SER A 274 22.83 22.08 38.28
C SER A 274 24.19 22.40 37.65
N THR A 275 24.99 23.19 38.34
CA THR A 275 26.39 23.50 37.99
C THR A 275 27.35 22.31 38.11
N ARG A 276 26.87 21.12 38.50
CA ARG A 276 27.65 19.89 38.34
C ARG A 276 27.75 19.53 36.86
N LYS A 277 28.98 19.59 36.34
CA LYS A 277 29.42 18.90 35.11
C LYS A 277 28.74 17.52 35.05
N PRO A 278 27.98 17.19 34.00
CA PRO A 278 27.34 15.88 33.93
C PRO A 278 28.42 14.80 34.01
N GLY A 279 28.22 13.84 34.90
CA GLY A 279 29.06 12.65 34.94
C GLY A 279 29.01 11.93 33.58
N ARG A 280 30.05 11.15 33.26
CA ARG A 280 30.21 10.38 32.01
C ARG A 280 29.15 9.24 31.81
N GLY A 281 27.94 9.38 32.34
CA GLY A 281 26.93 8.32 32.46
C GLY A 281 25.86 8.27 31.37
N ALA A 282 25.86 9.19 30.40
CA ALA A 282 25.03 9.09 29.20
C ALA A 282 25.72 9.86 28.06
N MET A 283 26.30 9.14 27.09
CA MET A 283 26.72 9.76 25.83
C MET A 283 25.46 10.01 25.00
N MET A 284 24.99 11.26 24.99
CA MET A 284 23.89 11.67 24.12
C MET A 284 24.34 11.56 22.66
N THR A 285 23.51 10.99 21.80
CA THR A 285 23.79 10.90 20.35
C THR A 285 23.04 12.00 19.59
N ALA A 286 23.29 12.08 18.27
CA ALA A 286 22.51 12.92 17.36
C ALA A 286 21.09 12.39 17.13
N ASP A 287 20.78 11.16 17.54
CA ASP A 287 19.46 10.53 17.36
C ASP A 287 18.67 10.39 18.67
N THR A 288 19.28 10.62 19.85
CA THR A 288 18.57 10.56 21.14
C THR A 288 17.44 11.58 21.19
N PRO A 289 16.17 11.19 21.32
CA PRO A 289 15.04 12.11 21.19
C PRO A 289 14.81 12.93 22.48
N VAL A 290 15.65 13.95 22.61
CA VAL A 290 15.70 14.91 23.70
C VAL A 290 15.55 16.31 23.09
N PRO A 291 14.65 17.16 23.62
CA PRO A 291 14.50 18.52 23.14
C PRO A 291 15.80 19.34 23.28
N TYR A 292 16.05 20.22 22.33
CA TYR A 292 17.13 21.22 22.31
C TYR A 292 16.65 22.43 21.50
N ARG A 293 17.24 23.63 21.68
CA ARG A 293 16.85 24.79 20.86
C ARG A 293 17.72 24.90 19.61
N VAL A 294 17.12 25.34 18.50
CA VAL A 294 17.88 25.67 17.29
C VAL A 294 18.80 26.87 17.53
N ALA A 295 18.41 27.81 18.40
CA ALA A 295 19.27 28.91 18.82
C ALA A 295 20.58 28.42 19.48
N ASP A 296 20.51 27.38 20.32
CA ASP A 296 21.69 26.78 20.96
C ASP A 296 22.61 26.12 19.91
N LEU A 297 22.02 25.48 18.89
CA LEU A 297 22.73 24.87 17.76
C LEU A 297 23.38 25.93 16.84
N LEU A 298 22.71 27.04 16.56
CA LEU A 298 23.28 28.16 15.78
C LEU A 298 24.44 28.82 16.53
N ALA A 299 24.29 29.08 17.84
CA ALA A 299 25.36 29.59 18.67
C ALA A 299 26.58 28.65 18.72
N LEU A 300 26.37 27.34 18.72
CA LEU A 300 27.41 26.32 18.60
C LEU A 300 28.14 26.37 17.25
N ILE A 301 27.40 26.54 16.15
CA ILE A 301 27.97 26.70 14.81
C ILE A 301 28.82 27.97 14.74
N ASP A 302 28.34 29.09 15.27
CA ASP A 302 29.10 30.36 15.32
C ASP A 302 30.34 30.28 16.22
N GLU A 303 30.25 29.61 17.37
CA GLU A 303 31.39 29.32 18.23
C GLU A 303 32.45 28.46 17.50
N ARG A 304 32.01 27.50 16.67
CA ARG A 304 32.91 26.67 15.84
C ARG A 304 33.53 27.47 14.69
N VAL A 305 32.77 28.36 14.05
CA VAL A 305 33.24 29.33 13.02
C VAL A 305 34.34 30.24 13.56
N GLY A 306 34.25 30.65 14.83
CA GLY A 306 35.27 31.48 15.49
C GLY A 306 36.56 30.75 15.86
N LYS A 307 36.56 29.41 15.94
CA LYS A 307 37.69 28.56 16.37
C LYS A 307 38.46 27.89 15.22
N LEU A 308 38.12 28.16 13.96
CA LEU A 308 38.68 27.46 12.80
C LEU A 308 39.57 28.37 11.94
N ASP A 309 40.85 27.99 11.83
CA ASP A 309 41.83 28.65 10.94
C ASP A 309 41.61 28.31 9.46
N ALA A 310 40.91 27.21 9.16
CA ALA A 310 40.63 26.77 7.79
C ALA A 310 39.48 27.57 7.14
N ARG A 311 39.85 28.42 6.15
CA ARG A 311 38.92 29.30 5.42
C ARG A 311 37.74 28.58 4.76
N GLU A 312 37.94 27.34 4.32
CA GLU A 312 36.96 26.53 3.59
C GLU A 312 35.82 26.02 4.50
N ASN A 313 36.16 25.37 5.62
CA ASN A 313 35.18 24.91 6.61
C ASN A 313 34.36 26.07 7.18
N ARG A 314 34.94 27.27 7.26
CA ARG A 314 34.24 28.49 7.68
C ARG A 314 33.14 28.92 6.71
N LEU A 315 33.28 28.64 5.41
CA LEU A 315 32.23 28.91 4.41
C LEU A 315 31.12 27.85 4.48
N LYS A 316 31.48 26.55 4.62
CA LYS A 316 30.52 25.46 4.83
C LYS A 316 29.64 25.69 6.08
N LEU A 317 30.25 25.99 7.22
CA LEU A 317 29.51 26.29 8.47
C LEU A 317 28.55 27.47 8.33
N LYS A 318 28.93 28.54 7.62
CA LYS A 318 28.04 29.69 7.36
C LYS A 318 26.90 29.34 6.39
N SER A 319 27.17 28.52 5.39
CA SER A 319 26.16 27.94 4.49
C SER A 319 25.14 27.11 5.27
N LEU A 320 25.62 26.21 6.13
CA LEU A 320 24.80 25.39 7.02
C LEU A 320 23.95 26.22 7.98
N ALA A 321 24.55 27.19 8.69
CA ALA A 321 23.83 28.10 9.60
C ALA A 321 22.71 28.86 8.87
N GLY A 322 23.02 29.45 7.72
CA GLY A 322 22.03 30.17 6.90
C GLY A 322 20.92 29.27 6.38
N ARG A 323 21.21 27.99 6.09
CA ARG A 323 20.19 27.01 5.66
C ARG A 323 19.28 26.57 6.80
N ILE A 324 19.83 26.36 7.99
CA ILE A 324 19.06 26.09 9.22
C ILE A 324 18.14 27.28 9.52
N ASP A 325 18.70 28.50 9.56
CA ASP A 325 17.94 29.72 9.85
C ASP A 325 16.82 29.98 8.83
N ALA A 326 17.11 29.82 7.53
CA ALA A 326 16.11 29.92 6.47
C ALA A 326 15.02 28.84 6.54
N THR A 327 15.31 27.67 7.13
CA THR A 327 14.32 26.58 7.29
C THR A 327 13.44 26.79 8.53
N VAL A 328 14.00 27.34 9.62
CA VAL A 328 13.24 27.71 10.83
C VAL A 328 12.23 28.83 10.54
N HIS A 329 12.61 29.80 9.70
CA HIS A 329 11.76 30.94 9.36
C HIS A 329 10.81 30.71 8.17
N ASP A 330 10.92 29.59 7.44
CA ASP A 330 10.02 29.25 6.32
C ASP A 330 8.65 28.78 6.87
N PRO A 331 7.54 29.48 6.58
CA PRO A 331 6.22 29.16 7.15
C PRO A 331 5.75 27.72 6.90
N ARG A 332 6.25 27.08 5.84
CA ARG A 332 5.88 25.71 5.46
C ARG A 332 6.42 24.65 6.44
N TYR A 333 7.42 25.00 7.25
CA TYR A 333 8.01 24.14 8.29
C TYR A 333 7.45 24.45 9.68
N ARG A 334 6.39 25.27 9.77
CA ARG A 334 5.74 25.65 11.03
C ARG A 334 5.42 24.43 11.91
N PHE A 335 4.96 23.33 11.33
CA PHE A 335 4.64 22.10 12.07
C PHE A 335 5.83 21.48 12.84
N MET A 336 7.07 21.81 12.46
CA MET A 336 8.29 21.38 13.15
C MET A 336 8.80 22.40 14.19
N PHE A 337 8.54 23.69 13.98
CA PHE A 337 9.13 24.82 14.72
C PHE A 337 8.08 25.73 15.39
N ALA A 338 6.81 25.31 15.50
CA ALA A 338 5.69 26.14 15.94
C ALA A 338 5.88 26.79 17.32
N HIS A 339 6.48 26.05 18.25
CA HIS A 339 6.58 26.45 19.66
C HIS A 339 7.88 27.21 19.94
N LYS A 340 7.76 28.52 20.17
CA LYS A 340 8.86 29.37 20.65
C LYS A 340 9.42 28.90 22.01
N THR A 341 8.59 28.27 22.82
CA THR A 341 8.98 27.66 24.10
C THR A 341 9.03 26.15 23.91
N ILE A 342 10.24 25.58 23.85
CA ILE A 342 10.42 24.14 23.70
C ILE A 342 10.10 23.44 25.02
N VAL A 343 8.97 22.75 25.05
CA VAL A 343 8.49 21.90 26.14
C VAL A 343 8.57 20.44 25.70
N ASP A 344 8.74 19.54 26.65
CA ASP A 344 8.72 18.09 26.42
C ASP A 344 7.29 17.56 26.22
N ASN A 345 6.73 17.78 25.03
CA ASN A 345 5.38 17.37 24.64
C ASN A 345 5.28 15.95 24.05
N LEU A 346 6.35 15.15 24.13
CA LEU A 346 6.45 13.81 23.52
C LEU A 346 5.23 12.91 23.83
N ALA A 347 4.77 12.95 25.09
CA ALA A 347 3.61 12.19 25.55
C ALA A 347 2.36 12.49 24.72
N GLU A 348 2.12 13.76 24.48
CA GLU A 348 0.90 14.31 23.90
C GLU A 348 0.92 14.09 22.39
N VAL A 349 2.05 14.35 21.74
CA VAL A 349 2.28 14.08 20.31
C VAL A 349 2.06 12.59 20.00
N LEU A 350 2.71 11.69 20.74
CA LEU A 350 2.57 10.24 20.51
C LEU A 350 1.16 9.72 20.86
N ALA A 351 0.54 10.19 21.94
CA ALA A 351 -0.82 9.82 22.31
C ALA A 351 -1.86 10.31 21.29
N HIS A 352 -1.63 11.49 20.70
CA HIS A 352 -2.49 12.06 19.66
C HIS A 352 -2.36 11.29 18.34
N ILE A 353 -1.13 11.09 17.84
CA ILE A 353 -0.87 10.40 16.56
C ILE A 353 -1.29 8.93 16.63
N TYR A 354 -0.90 8.19 17.67
CA TYR A 354 -1.16 6.75 17.78
C TYR A 354 -2.42 6.39 18.56
N ARG A 355 -3.22 7.38 18.98
CA ARG A 355 -4.51 7.20 19.66
C ARG A 355 -4.38 6.29 20.90
N VAL A 356 -3.47 6.64 21.80
CA VAL A 356 -3.23 5.90 23.06
C VAL A 356 -3.58 6.80 24.26
N PRO A 357 -4.79 6.68 24.86
CA PRO A 357 -5.89 5.76 24.55
C PRO A 357 -6.76 6.21 23.36
N ALA A 358 -7.46 5.26 22.73
CA ALA A 358 -8.19 5.51 21.49
C ALA A 358 -9.42 6.42 21.64
N ALA A 359 -10.02 6.48 22.84
CA ALA A 359 -11.18 7.31 23.17
C ALA A 359 -12.34 7.20 22.13
N GLY A 360 -12.63 5.98 21.66
CA GLY A 360 -13.67 5.70 20.65
C GLY A 360 -13.30 6.02 19.20
N LYS A 361 -12.17 6.66 18.95
CA LYS A 361 -11.67 7.01 17.61
C LYS A 361 -10.27 6.40 17.38
N PRO A 362 -10.18 5.13 16.90
CA PRO A 362 -8.91 4.44 16.72
C PRO A 362 -8.15 4.82 15.43
N VAL A 363 -8.78 5.56 14.50
CA VAL A 363 -8.17 5.94 13.22
C VAL A 363 -7.56 7.35 13.31
N THR A 364 -6.31 7.49 12.90
CA THR A 364 -5.63 8.76 12.63
C THR A 364 -5.41 8.88 11.14
N ILE A 365 -5.81 10.01 10.55
CA ILE A 365 -5.63 10.30 9.13
C ILE A 365 -4.66 11.47 9.01
N PHE A 366 -3.50 11.21 8.45
CA PHE A 366 -2.40 12.14 8.36
C PHE A 366 -2.35 12.71 6.94
N GLN A 367 -2.79 13.94 6.79
CA GLN A 367 -2.89 14.63 5.50
C GLN A 367 -1.54 15.20 5.08
N LEU A 368 -0.99 14.73 3.96
CA LEU A 368 0.35 15.13 3.50
C LEU A 368 0.31 16.26 2.46
N ASN A 369 -0.86 16.60 1.90
CA ASN A 369 -1.01 17.62 0.85
C ASN A 369 -0.57 19.04 1.29
N GLY A 370 -0.65 19.36 2.59
CA GLY A 370 -0.17 20.63 3.15
C GLY A 370 1.35 20.67 3.45
N ILE A 371 2.06 19.55 3.34
CA ILE A 371 3.48 19.43 3.65
C ILE A 371 4.30 19.55 2.36
N PRO A 372 5.42 20.31 2.33
CA PRO A 372 6.23 20.41 1.12
C PRO A 372 6.77 19.04 0.70
N SER A 373 6.72 18.76 -0.61
CA SER A 373 7.14 17.48 -1.20
C SER A 373 8.53 17.02 -0.76
N GLU A 374 9.45 17.97 -0.54
CA GLU A 374 10.80 17.71 -0.07
C GLU A 374 10.90 17.19 1.38
N VAL A 375 9.84 17.34 2.20
CA VAL A 375 9.80 16.92 3.61
C VAL A 375 8.90 15.70 3.85
N VAL A 376 7.96 15.43 2.95
CA VAL A 376 6.98 14.33 3.11
C VAL A 376 7.68 13.00 3.40
N ASN A 377 8.77 12.68 2.69
CA ASN A 377 9.55 11.46 2.92
C ASN A 377 10.10 11.37 4.36
N ALA A 378 10.69 12.45 4.88
CA ALA A 378 11.21 12.50 6.24
C ALA A 378 10.10 12.36 7.28
N VAL A 379 8.94 13.00 7.08
CA VAL A 379 7.77 12.86 7.95
C VAL A 379 7.25 11.41 7.95
N VAL A 380 7.12 10.78 6.77
CA VAL A 380 6.72 9.37 6.67
C VAL A 380 7.73 8.43 7.32
N SER A 381 9.04 8.72 7.22
CA SER A 381 10.09 7.99 7.96
C SER A 381 9.87 8.06 9.46
N VAL A 382 9.74 9.28 10.00
CA VAL A 382 9.51 9.53 11.43
C VAL A 382 8.25 8.80 11.91
N LEU A 383 7.13 8.92 11.20
CA LEU A 383 5.86 8.27 11.58
C LEU A 383 5.96 6.74 11.55
N CYS A 384 6.53 6.15 10.50
CA CYS A 384 6.69 4.69 10.42
C CYS A 384 7.65 4.17 11.50
N ARG A 385 8.75 4.88 11.71
CA ARG A 385 9.74 4.56 12.73
C ARG A 385 9.16 4.63 14.14
N LEU A 386 8.50 5.73 14.50
CA LEU A 386 7.88 5.91 15.81
C LEU A 386 6.77 4.90 16.06
N ALA A 387 5.98 4.53 15.05
CA ALA A 387 4.98 3.46 15.14
C ALA A 387 5.63 2.13 15.55
N PHE A 388 6.74 1.77 14.92
CA PHE A 388 7.49 0.56 15.24
C PHE A 388 8.12 0.61 16.64
N GLU A 389 8.85 1.68 16.94
CA GLU A 389 9.58 1.82 18.20
C GLU A 389 8.59 1.83 19.40
N MET A 390 7.43 2.50 19.30
CA MET A 390 6.35 2.46 20.29
C MET A 390 5.78 1.05 20.54
N SER A 391 5.57 0.29 19.47
CA SER A 391 5.10 -1.10 19.57
C SER A 391 6.13 -2.00 20.29
N VAL A 392 7.42 -1.79 20.02
CA VAL A 392 8.52 -2.51 20.68
C VAL A 392 8.61 -2.15 22.17
N TRP A 393 8.63 -0.86 22.55
CA TRP A 393 8.76 -0.46 23.96
C TRP A 393 7.54 -0.81 24.82
N SER A 394 6.35 -0.79 24.21
CA SER A 394 5.11 -1.25 24.85
C SER A 394 4.98 -2.77 24.93
N GLN A 395 5.94 -3.53 24.40
CA GLN A 395 5.93 -5.00 24.34
C GLN A 395 4.67 -5.54 23.62
N ALA A 396 4.36 -4.97 22.44
CA ALA A 396 3.19 -5.29 21.62
C ALA A 396 1.82 -5.05 22.29
N ARG A 397 1.76 -4.24 23.36
CA ARG A 397 0.51 -3.80 23.99
C ARG A 397 -0.20 -2.72 23.18
N VAL A 398 0.56 -1.77 22.63
CA VAL A 398 0.07 -0.87 21.58
C VAL A 398 0.23 -1.62 20.27
N LYS A 399 -0.86 -1.80 19.52
CA LYS A 399 -0.86 -2.40 18.19
C LYS A 399 -1.25 -1.33 17.18
N THR A 400 -0.49 -1.25 16.08
CA THR A 400 -0.66 -0.19 15.08
C THR A 400 -0.69 -0.78 13.69
N LEU A 401 -1.74 -0.49 12.92
CA LEU A 401 -1.78 -0.70 11.47
C LEU A 401 -1.39 0.60 10.77
N VAL A 402 -0.25 0.59 10.08
CA VAL A 402 0.16 1.71 9.22
C VAL A 402 -0.36 1.45 7.80
N LEU A 403 -1.12 2.39 7.24
CA LEU A 403 -1.64 2.36 5.88
C LEU A 403 -0.90 3.41 5.04
N CYS A 404 -0.14 2.94 4.05
CA CYS A 404 0.60 3.80 3.14
C CYS A 404 -0.17 3.92 1.83
N GLU A 405 -0.84 5.06 1.60
CA GLU A 405 -1.44 5.37 0.31
C GLU A 405 -0.38 5.85 -0.70
N GLU A 406 -0.59 5.53 -1.98
CA GLU A 406 0.37 5.66 -3.07
C GLU A 406 1.83 5.37 -2.69
N ALA A 407 2.02 4.23 -2.03
CA ALA A 407 3.28 3.83 -1.40
C ALA A 407 4.50 3.81 -2.36
N HIS A 408 4.27 3.72 -3.67
CA HIS A 408 5.33 3.82 -4.69
C HIS A 408 6.10 5.17 -4.62
N ARG A 409 5.49 6.24 -4.08
CA ARG A 409 6.16 7.53 -3.83
C ARG A 409 7.21 7.48 -2.73
N TYR A 410 6.99 6.67 -1.69
CA TYR A 410 7.84 6.60 -0.50
C TYR A 410 8.79 5.40 -0.51
N ILE A 411 8.47 4.38 -1.32
CA ILE A 411 9.12 3.08 -1.36
C ILE A 411 9.38 2.66 -2.82
N PRO A 412 10.09 3.46 -3.61
CA PRO A 412 10.30 3.13 -5.02
C PRO A 412 11.17 1.86 -5.18
N ALA A 413 11.02 1.19 -6.32
CA ALA A 413 11.75 -0.03 -6.65
C ALA A 413 13.26 0.20 -6.83
N ASP A 414 13.68 1.36 -7.36
CA ASP A 414 15.09 1.73 -7.45
C ASP A 414 15.58 2.31 -6.11
N ALA A 415 16.59 1.66 -5.53
CA ALA A 415 17.27 2.04 -4.31
C ALA A 415 17.95 3.42 -4.36
N GLY A 416 18.28 3.93 -5.55
CA GLY A 416 18.82 5.28 -5.77
C GLY A 416 17.75 6.37 -5.85
N THR A 417 16.48 6.00 -5.90
CA THR A 417 15.34 6.94 -5.90
C THR A 417 14.64 6.94 -4.54
N GLY A 418 14.07 8.09 -4.16
CA GLY A 418 13.39 8.25 -2.87
C GLY A 418 14.36 8.32 -1.66
N PHE A 419 13.78 8.41 -0.47
CA PHE A 419 14.54 8.62 0.76
C PHE A 419 14.84 7.28 1.46
N GLY A 420 16.13 6.94 1.57
CA GLY A 420 16.62 5.67 2.13
C GLY A 420 16.04 5.31 3.50
N PRO A 421 16.01 6.23 4.48
CA PRO A 421 15.43 6.00 5.80
C PRO A 421 13.94 5.67 5.79
N THR A 422 13.12 6.30 4.93
CA THR A 422 11.69 5.96 4.79
C THR A 422 11.51 4.51 4.36
N ARG A 423 12.25 4.11 3.32
CA ARG A 423 12.24 2.73 2.83
C ARG A 423 12.76 1.75 3.89
N ALA A 424 13.80 2.11 4.64
CA ALA A 424 14.33 1.29 5.72
C ALA A 424 13.33 1.12 6.88
N ALA A 425 12.63 2.19 7.28
CA ALA A 425 11.60 2.15 8.31
C ALA A 425 10.44 1.23 7.90
N ILE A 426 9.93 1.36 6.67
CA ILE A 426 8.82 0.53 6.19
C ILE A 426 9.26 -0.92 5.92
N ALA A 427 10.48 -1.14 5.40
CA ALA A 427 11.07 -2.47 5.28
C ALA A 427 11.20 -3.17 6.64
N ARG A 428 11.54 -2.43 7.70
CA ARG A 428 11.61 -2.95 9.07
C ARG A 428 10.23 -3.34 9.59
N ILE A 429 9.19 -2.53 9.37
CA ILE A 429 7.80 -2.92 9.67
C ILE A 429 7.42 -4.19 8.92
N ALA A 430 7.69 -4.26 7.61
CA ALA A 430 7.33 -5.39 6.76
C ALA A 430 8.03 -6.72 7.16
N LYS A 431 9.27 -6.65 7.65
CA LYS A 431 10.08 -7.82 8.06
C LYS A 431 9.89 -8.22 9.52
N GLU A 432 9.79 -7.25 10.43
CA GLU A 432 9.81 -7.49 11.88
C GLU A 432 8.50 -7.11 12.59
N GLY A 433 7.67 -6.23 12.01
CA GLY A 433 6.50 -5.63 12.65
C GLY A 433 5.51 -6.65 13.20
N ARG A 434 5.32 -7.78 12.49
CA ARG A 434 4.47 -8.91 12.90
C ARG A 434 4.77 -9.40 14.32
N LYS A 435 6.04 -9.42 14.72
CA LYS A 435 6.49 -9.87 16.05
C LYS A 435 6.11 -8.88 17.16
N TYR A 436 6.01 -7.60 16.82
CA TYR A 436 5.86 -6.50 17.78
C TYR A 436 4.47 -5.87 17.76
N GLY A 437 3.52 -6.37 16.97
CA GLY A 437 2.15 -5.84 16.88
C GLY A 437 1.98 -4.70 15.87
N VAL A 438 2.92 -4.53 14.93
CA VAL A 438 2.85 -3.51 13.87
C VAL A 438 2.44 -4.18 12.56
N SER A 439 1.29 -3.78 12.05
CA SER A 439 0.74 -4.19 10.77
C SER A 439 1.02 -3.13 9.71
N LEU A 440 1.02 -3.54 8.43
CA LEU A 440 1.27 -2.68 7.28
C LEU A 440 0.20 -2.99 6.24
N GLY A 441 -0.43 -1.95 5.71
CA GLY A 441 -1.28 -2.03 4.53
C GLY A 441 -0.69 -1.14 3.45
N ILE A 442 -0.35 -1.72 2.31
CA ILE A 442 0.19 -0.99 1.15
C ILE A 442 -0.92 -0.72 0.14
N ILE A 443 -1.11 0.54 -0.25
CA ILE A 443 -2.03 0.91 -1.32
C ILE A 443 -1.21 1.57 -2.42
N THR A 444 -1.28 1.04 -3.64
CA THR A 444 -0.56 1.62 -4.79
C THR A 444 -1.30 1.33 -6.09
N GLN A 445 -1.26 2.27 -7.03
CA GLN A 445 -1.72 2.03 -8.39
C GLN A 445 -0.67 1.45 -9.33
N ARG A 446 0.58 1.37 -8.89
CA ARG A 446 1.74 0.87 -9.65
C ARG A 446 2.57 -0.08 -8.79
N PRO A 447 2.20 -1.36 -8.64
CA PRO A 447 3.03 -2.34 -7.94
C PRO A 447 4.42 -2.52 -8.57
N SER A 448 4.63 -2.23 -9.85
CA SER A 448 5.95 -2.30 -10.50
C SER A 448 6.92 -1.19 -10.15
N GLU A 449 6.43 -0.08 -9.61
CA GLU A 449 7.28 1.02 -9.13
C GLU A 449 7.62 0.88 -7.64
N LEU A 450 7.17 -0.17 -6.96
CA LEU A 450 7.34 -0.41 -5.52
C LEU A 450 8.47 -1.43 -5.24
N ASP A 451 9.21 -1.28 -4.13
CA ASP A 451 10.22 -2.27 -3.67
C ASP A 451 9.62 -3.70 -3.54
N PRO A 452 10.05 -4.68 -4.38
CA PRO A 452 9.52 -6.04 -4.37
C PRO A 452 9.74 -6.78 -3.04
N THR A 453 10.76 -6.39 -2.28
CA THR A 453 11.04 -6.98 -0.95
C THR A 453 9.92 -6.65 0.04
N ILE A 454 9.35 -5.44 -0.03
CA ILE A 454 8.25 -5.02 0.84
C ILE A 454 6.93 -5.59 0.33
N LEU A 455 6.71 -5.59 -0.99
CA LEU A 455 5.50 -6.17 -1.58
C LEU A 455 5.38 -7.68 -1.29
N SER A 456 6.49 -8.42 -1.36
CA SER A 456 6.52 -9.86 -1.03
C SER A 456 6.30 -10.17 0.46
N GLN A 457 6.41 -9.19 1.36
CA GLN A 457 5.96 -9.34 2.75
C GLN A 457 4.46 -9.07 2.94
N CYS A 458 3.72 -8.65 1.91
CA CYS A 458 2.27 -8.50 1.98
C CYS A 458 1.61 -9.86 1.71
N ASN A 459 1.35 -10.62 2.78
CA ASN A 459 0.85 -11.99 2.67
C ASN A 459 -0.65 -12.09 2.31
N THR A 460 -1.38 -10.98 2.23
CA THR A 460 -2.77 -10.93 1.74
C THR A 460 -2.88 -9.82 0.71
N MET A 461 -3.38 -10.13 -0.49
CA MET A 461 -3.42 -9.20 -1.61
C MET A 461 -4.84 -9.06 -2.14
N PHE A 462 -5.27 -7.82 -2.34
CA PHE A 462 -6.50 -7.47 -3.07
C PHE A 462 -6.10 -6.86 -4.42
N ALA A 463 -6.06 -7.70 -5.45
CA ALA A 463 -5.69 -7.29 -6.81
C ALA A 463 -6.95 -6.90 -7.60
N MET A 464 -7.18 -5.60 -7.74
CA MET A 464 -8.22 -5.03 -8.61
C MET A 464 -7.69 -4.92 -10.06
N ARG A 465 -8.45 -4.28 -10.97
CA ARG A 465 -8.06 -4.20 -12.39
C ARG A 465 -6.67 -3.58 -12.59
N LEU A 466 -5.78 -4.33 -13.24
CA LEU A 466 -4.43 -3.94 -13.63
C LEU A 466 -4.23 -4.21 -15.13
N GLY A 467 -3.95 -3.15 -15.91
CA GLY A 467 -3.80 -3.25 -17.37
C GLY A 467 -2.36 -3.46 -17.86
N ASN A 468 -1.36 -3.02 -17.08
CA ASN A 468 0.06 -3.11 -17.43
C ASN A 468 0.60 -4.54 -17.21
N GLU A 469 1.40 -5.05 -18.14
CA GLU A 469 1.98 -6.39 -18.05
C GLU A 469 3.03 -6.52 -16.93
N ALA A 470 3.83 -5.48 -16.69
CA ALA A 470 4.83 -5.48 -15.63
C ALA A 470 4.20 -5.58 -14.23
N ASP A 471 3.10 -4.85 -14.01
CA ASP A 471 2.30 -4.94 -12.78
C ASP A 471 1.69 -6.35 -12.62
N GLN A 472 1.17 -6.94 -13.70
CA GLN A 472 0.61 -8.30 -13.68
C GLN A 472 1.66 -9.37 -13.37
N GLU A 473 2.89 -9.25 -13.91
CA GLU A 473 3.97 -10.21 -13.65
C GLU A 473 4.42 -10.16 -12.20
N ILE A 474 4.50 -8.99 -11.58
CA ILE A 474 4.82 -8.86 -10.15
C ILE A 474 3.73 -9.51 -9.29
N MET A 475 2.46 -9.34 -9.65
CA MET A 475 1.36 -10.07 -8.99
C MET A 475 1.43 -11.59 -9.23
N ARG A 476 1.89 -12.04 -10.41
CA ARG A 476 2.12 -13.45 -10.76
C ARG A 476 3.28 -14.09 -10.00
N GLN A 477 4.25 -13.29 -9.55
CA GLN A 477 5.36 -13.70 -8.70
C GLN A 477 4.98 -13.69 -7.21
N ALA A 478 4.09 -12.80 -6.78
CA ALA A 478 3.57 -12.75 -5.41
C ALA A 478 2.60 -13.90 -5.07
N ILE A 479 1.90 -14.48 -6.05
CA ILE A 479 1.05 -15.67 -5.84
C ILE A 479 1.88 -16.94 -5.67
N THR A 480 1.65 -17.64 -4.57
CA THR A 480 2.11 -19.02 -4.35
C THR A 480 1.02 -20.04 -4.69
N GLY A 481 1.36 -21.10 -5.42
CA GLY A 481 0.48 -22.28 -5.64
C GLY A 481 -0.41 -22.24 -6.89
N ALA A 482 -1.38 -23.16 -6.93
CA ALA A 482 -2.28 -23.46 -8.05
C ALA A 482 -3.39 -22.41 -8.24
N SER A 483 -2.99 -21.15 -8.43
CA SER A 483 -3.91 -20.01 -8.57
C SER A 483 -3.35 -18.93 -9.50
N ARG A 484 -2.36 -19.27 -10.33
CA ARG A 484 -1.75 -18.32 -11.26
C ARG A 484 -2.72 -17.92 -12.38
N SER A 485 -3.68 -18.78 -12.74
CA SER A 485 -4.72 -18.43 -13.73
C SER A 485 -5.61 -17.26 -13.28
N TYR A 486 -5.74 -17.00 -11.98
CA TYR A 486 -6.51 -15.83 -11.52
C TYR A 486 -5.90 -14.50 -11.97
N ILE A 487 -4.58 -14.44 -12.20
CA ILE A 487 -3.90 -13.23 -12.71
C ILE A 487 -4.37 -12.87 -14.12
N ASN A 488 -4.73 -13.86 -14.93
CA ASN A 488 -5.15 -13.64 -16.32
C ASN A 488 -6.49 -12.88 -16.43
N PHE A 489 -7.24 -12.74 -15.33
CA PHE A 489 -8.46 -11.92 -15.27
C PHE A 489 -8.20 -10.48 -14.84
N LEU A 490 -7.02 -10.13 -14.31
CA LEU A 490 -6.74 -8.78 -13.82
C LEU A 490 -6.97 -7.66 -14.85
N PRO A 491 -6.69 -7.84 -16.16
CA PRO A 491 -7.00 -6.80 -17.15
C PRO A 491 -8.50 -6.57 -17.36
N SER A 492 -9.33 -7.60 -17.16
CA SER A 492 -10.76 -7.62 -17.51
C SER A 492 -11.71 -7.51 -16.32
N LEU A 493 -11.19 -7.38 -15.09
CA LEU A 493 -12.02 -7.15 -13.89
C LEU A 493 -12.90 -5.90 -14.03
N ALA A 494 -14.15 -6.01 -13.60
CA ALA A 494 -15.05 -4.87 -13.49
C ALA A 494 -14.61 -3.92 -12.36
N ASN A 495 -15.15 -2.70 -12.36
CA ASN A 495 -14.95 -1.79 -11.21
C ASN A 495 -15.53 -2.45 -9.95
N ARG A 496 -14.82 -2.32 -8.82
CA ARG A 496 -15.10 -2.99 -7.54
C ARG A 496 -15.00 -4.53 -7.55
N GLU A 497 -14.46 -5.15 -8.60
CA GLU A 497 -13.99 -6.53 -8.50
C GLU A 497 -12.52 -6.59 -8.06
N ALA A 498 -12.21 -7.62 -7.28
CA ALA A 498 -10.85 -7.94 -6.85
C ALA A 498 -10.62 -9.45 -6.89
N VAL A 499 -9.46 -9.86 -7.40
CA VAL A 499 -8.88 -11.18 -7.09
C VAL A 499 -8.19 -11.05 -5.73
N THR A 500 -8.69 -11.76 -4.73
CA THR A 500 -8.12 -11.78 -3.38
C THR A 500 -7.40 -13.10 -3.15
N PHE A 501 -6.16 -13.04 -2.67
CA PHE A 501 -5.33 -14.21 -2.40
C PHE A 501 -4.41 -14.02 -1.20
N GLY A 502 -3.83 -15.12 -0.72
CA GLY A 502 -2.91 -15.12 0.41
C GLY A 502 -3.58 -15.55 1.73
N GLN A 503 -2.93 -15.24 2.86
CA GLN A 503 -3.24 -15.86 4.16
C GLN A 503 -4.55 -15.36 4.79
N GLY A 504 -5.10 -14.22 4.36
CA GLY A 504 -6.43 -13.76 4.77
C GLY A 504 -7.61 -14.60 4.24
N VAL A 505 -7.37 -15.48 3.26
CA VAL A 505 -8.42 -16.28 2.59
C VAL A 505 -8.05 -17.75 2.51
N SER A 506 -9.03 -18.65 2.64
CA SER A 506 -8.80 -20.11 2.56
C SER A 506 -8.39 -20.59 1.18
N THR A 507 -8.90 -19.93 0.13
CA THR A 507 -8.60 -20.21 -1.28
C THR A 507 -8.69 -18.89 -2.05
N PRO A 508 -7.77 -18.62 -2.99
CA PRO A 508 -7.87 -17.44 -3.85
C PRO A 508 -9.22 -17.34 -4.55
N MET A 509 -9.82 -16.15 -4.54
CA MET A 509 -11.19 -15.92 -5.00
C MET A 509 -11.33 -14.61 -5.77
N ARG A 510 -12.20 -14.61 -6.79
CA ARG A 510 -12.68 -13.36 -7.44
C ARG A 510 -13.95 -12.90 -6.72
N LEU A 511 -13.90 -11.74 -6.09
CA LEU A 511 -15.00 -11.15 -5.33
C LEU A 511 -15.41 -9.78 -5.87
N ILE A 512 -16.68 -9.45 -5.68
CA ILE A 512 -17.24 -8.12 -5.83
C ILE A 512 -17.27 -7.49 -4.43
N VAL A 513 -16.52 -6.40 -4.24
CA VAL A 513 -16.41 -5.68 -2.96
C VAL A 513 -17.77 -5.07 -2.58
N GLU A 514 -18.14 -5.14 -1.29
CA GLU A 514 -19.38 -4.59 -0.74
C GLU A 514 -19.53 -3.07 -1.02
N THR A 515 -20.77 -2.59 -1.16
CA THR A 515 -21.03 -1.14 -1.33
C THR A 515 -21.02 -0.47 0.04
N ILE A 516 -20.17 0.53 0.25
CA ILE A 516 -20.26 1.41 1.42
C ILE A 516 -21.24 2.55 1.16
N GLU A 517 -21.91 3.01 2.22
CA GLU A 517 -22.82 4.16 2.16
C GLU A 517 -22.09 5.43 1.67
N ALA A 518 -22.80 6.32 0.97
CA ALA A 518 -22.20 7.51 0.35
C ALA A 518 -21.42 8.40 1.33
N ARG A 519 -21.93 8.58 2.56
CA ARG A 519 -21.27 9.31 3.65
C ARG A 519 -19.94 8.71 4.13
N HIS A 520 -19.59 7.51 3.68
CA HIS A 520 -18.35 6.80 4.01
C HIS A 520 -17.46 6.59 2.77
N LEU A 521 -17.85 7.12 1.60
CA LEU A 521 -16.99 7.11 0.42
C LEU A 521 -15.85 8.13 0.58
N PRO A 522 -14.61 7.76 0.23
CA PRO A 522 -13.51 8.71 0.14
C PRO A 522 -13.73 9.67 -1.02
N GLY A 523 -13.14 10.87 -0.93
CA GLY A 523 -13.26 11.92 -1.94
C GLY A 523 -14.63 12.60 -2.06
N ASN A 524 -15.65 12.19 -1.29
CA ASN A 524 -17.04 12.69 -1.40
C ASN A 524 -17.20 14.21 -1.13
N ASN A 525 -16.17 14.87 -0.59
CA ASN A 525 -16.13 16.32 -0.40
C ASN A 525 -15.25 17.07 -1.43
N LEU A 526 -14.43 16.38 -2.23
CA LEU A 526 -13.58 17.00 -3.25
C LEU A 526 -14.44 17.55 -4.39
N ASP A 527 -15.32 16.71 -4.98
CA ASP A 527 -16.28 17.14 -6.02
C ASP A 527 -17.18 18.29 -5.53
N THR A 528 -17.64 18.28 -4.27
CA THR A 528 -18.48 19.38 -3.76
C THR A 528 -17.75 20.72 -3.62
N GLY A 529 -16.41 20.73 -3.65
CA GLY A 529 -15.60 21.96 -3.67
C GLY A 529 -15.35 22.49 -5.09
N GLU A 530 -15.29 21.60 -6.08
CA GLU A 530 -14.99 21.93 -7.48
C GLU A 530 -16.27 22.14 -8.30
N ASP A 531 -17.27 21.25 -8.23
CA ASP A 531 -18.53 21.37 -8.97
C ASP A 531 -19.44 22.51 -8.48
N ALA A 532 -19.40 22.81 -7.18
CA ALA A 532 -20.10 23.99 -6.64
C ALA A 532 -19.48 25.32 -7.11
N LYS A 533 -18.24 25.30 -7.62
CA LYS A 533 -17.60 26.43 -8.30
C LYS A 533 -17.67 26.31 -9.83
N GLY A 534 -17.87 25.11 -10.38
CA GLY A 534 -18.05 24.88 -11.82
C GLY A 534 -19.38 25.40 -12.39
N ALA A 535 -20.42 25.52 -11.56
CA ALA A 535 -21.76 25.97 -11.97
C ALA A 535 -21.93 27.51 -12.02
N GLY A 536 -20.94 28.29 -11.58
CA GLY A 536 -20.91 29.75 -11.69
C GLY A 536 -19.59 30.19 -12.32
N ALA A 537 -19.65 30.85 -13.48
CA ALA A 537 -18.45 31.30 -14.19
C ALA A 537 -17.78 32.50 -13.48
N GLU A 538 -17.13 32.27 -12.35
CA GLU A 538 -16.18 33.22 -11.76
C GLU A 538 -14.93 33.27 -12.64
N THR A 539 -14.81 34.36 -13.40
CA THR A 539 -13.58 34.69 -14.12
C THR A 539 -12.43 34.83 -13.12
N VAL A 540 -11.47 33.91 -13.15
CA VAL A 540 -10.29 33.94 -12.28
C VAL A 540 -9.54 35.27 -12.49
N ASP A 541 -9.56 36.15 -11.49
CA ASP A 541 -8.82 37.41 -11.54
C ASP A 541 -7.32 37.15 -11.51
N MET A 542 -6.72 37.09 -12.70
CA MET A 542 -5.28 36.96 -12.86
C MET A 542 -4.49 38.10 -12.21
N ALA A 543 -5.07 39.29 -11.98
CA ALA A 543 -4.41 40.37 -11.25
C ALA A 543 -4.40 40.14 -9.73
N ALA A 544 -5.42 39.49 -9.16
CA ALA A 544 -5.39 39.00 -7.77
C ALA A 544 -4.42 37.81 -7.62
N LEU A 545 -4.45 36.86 -8.56
CA LEU A 545 -3.56 35.70 -8.55
C LEU A 545 -2.09 36.13 -8.74
N LEU A 546 -1.80 37.06 -9.64
CA LEU A 546 -0.46 37.65 -9.79
C LEU A 546 -0.05 38.52 -8.59
N ARG A 547 -0.99 39.14 -7.85
CA ARG A 547 -0.68 39.79 -6.56
C ARG A 547 -0.33 38.77 -5.49
N ALA A 548 -1.02 37.63 -5.41
CA ALA A 548 -0.66 36.54 -4.51
C ALA A 548 0.68 35.88 -4.86
N VAL A 549 1.03 35.81 -6.15
CA VAL A 549 2.33 35.28 -6.63
C VAL A 549 3.50 36.27 -6.44
N ARG A 550 3.23 37.58 -6.49
CA ARG A 550 4.26 38.64 -6.39
C ARG A 550 4.39 39.28 -5.01
N GLY A 551 3.41 39.10 -4.13
CA GLY A 551 3.43 39.63 -2.76
C GLY A 551 4.05 38.63 -1.78
N PRO A 552 4.94 39.07 -0.87
CA PRO A 552 5.26 38.26 0.30
C PRO A 552 3.99 38.12 1.17
N VAL A 553 3.67 36.89 1.58
CA VAL A 553 2.47 36.58 2.38
C VAL A 553 2.52 37.33 3.71
N SER A 554 1.92 38.51 3.71
CA SER A 554 1.81 39.39 4.87
C SER A 554 0.45 39.12 5.50
N GLN A 555 0.44 38.77 6.79
CA GLN A 555 -0.80 38.54 7.54
C GLN A 555 -1.64 39.83 7.56
N PRO A 556 -2.99 39.74 7.54
CA PRO A 556 -3.83 40.91 7.64
C PRO A 556 -3.68 41.53 9.02
N SER A 557 -3.06 42.71 9.09
CA SER A 557 -3.16 43.61 10.23
C SER A 557 -4.41 44.47 10.08
N ASP A 558 -5.34 44.37 11.01
CA ASP A 558 -6.52 45.24 11.07
C ASP A 558 -6.11 46.71 11.27
N HIS A 559 -6.10 47.50 10.19
CA HIS A 559 -6.33 48.94 10.25
C HIS A 559 -7.02 49.43 8.98
N ALA A 560 -8.25 49.90 9.15
CA ALA A 560 -8.98 50.61 8.12
C ALA A 560 -8.38 52.01 7.89
N GLY A 561 -8.30 52.41 6.62
CA GLY A 561 -7.90 53.75 6.20
C GLY A 561 -8.32 53.95 4.74
N GLU A 562 -9.27 54.86 4.53
CA GLU A 562 -9.71 55.27 3.20
C GLU A 562 -8.63 56.14 2.53
N ASP A 563 -8.34 55.92 1.25
CA ASP A 563 -8.23 57.04 0.29
C ASP A 563 -8.14 56.59 -1.19
N ALA A 564 -9.24 56.84 -1.89
CA ALA A 564 -9.41 57.50 -3.21
C ALA A 564 -8.42 57.33 -4.41
N LEU A 565 -9.06 57.40 -5.60
CA LEU A 565 -8.55 57.77 -6.95
C LEU A 565 -7.68 56.73 -7.71
N ALA A 566 -7.72 56.63 -9.04
CA ALA A 566 -8.71 57.06 -10.05
C ALA A 566 -8.45 56.31 -11.39
N ALA A 567 -9.37 56.42 -12.35
CA ALA A 567 -9.34 55.74 -13.64
C ALA A 567 -8.08 55.96 -14.49
N LEU A 568 -7.66 54.91 -15.21
CA LEU A 568 -6.84 54.98 -16.42
C LEU A 568 -7.33 53.95 -17.46
N ASP A 569 -7.46 54.38 -18.72
CA ASP A 569 -8.00 53.60 -19.84
C ASP A 569 -7.14 52.40 -20.26
N PRO A 570 -7.74 51.26 -20.65
CA PRO A 570 -7.04 50.12 -21.25
C PRO A 570 -6.83 50.34 -22.76
N ALA A 571 -6.04 51.34 -23.14
CA ALA A 571 -5.81 51.71 -24.54
C ALA A 571 -4.33 51.89 -24.92
N THR A 572 -3.44 51.02 -24.43
CA THR A 572 -2.03 50.98 -24.85
C THR A 572 -1.65 49.59 -25.35
N LYS A 573 -1.32 49.50 -26.65
CA LYS A 573 -0.80 48.29 -27.30
C LYS A 573 0.54 47.90 -26.67
N VAL A 574 0.58 46.80 -25.91
CA VAL A 574 1.82 46.14 -25.52
C VAL A 574 2.35 45.38 -26.73
N GLY A 575 3.59 45.66 -27.14
CA GLY A 575 4.19 45.06 -28.33
C GLY A 575 4.57 43.58 -28.12
N GLU A 576 4.25 42.73 -29.10
CA GLU A 576 4.73 41.35 -29.13
C GLU A 576 6.26 41.31 -29.31
N GLN A 577 7.01 41.00 -28.25
CA GLN A 577 8.36 40.44 -28.40
C GLN A 577 8.26 38.94 -28.65
N ARG A 578 8.33 38.54 -29.92
CA ARG A 578 8.48 37.13 -30.31
C ARG A 578 9.95 36.71 -30.15
N PRO A 579 10.26 35.59 -29.47
CA PRO A 579 11.60 35.01 -29.54
C PRO A 579 11.84 34.44 -30.93
N SER A 580 12.99 34.77 -31.52
CA SER A 580 13.39 34.33 -32.86
C SER A 580 13.79 32.85 -32.88
N ILE A 581 12.95 32.01 -33.50
CA ILE A 581 13.32 30.63 -33.86
C ILE A 581 13.92 30.66 -35.27
N THR A 582 15.21 30.39 -35.38
CA THR A 582 15.91 30.22 -36.66
C THR A 582 15.66 28.82 -37.23
N THR A 583 14.98 28.74 -38.36
CA THR A 583 14.78 27.51 -39.13
C THR A 583 16.11 27.04 -39.75
N PRO A 584 16.48 25.75 -39.66
CA PRO A 584 17.57 25.20 -40.46
C PRO A 584 17.13 24.94 -41.90
N GLU A 585 17.93 25.35 -42.89
CA GLU A 585 17.72 25.04 -44.30
C GLU A 585 18.09 23.57 -44.65
N PRO A 586 17.51 22.98 -45.71
CA PRO A 586 17.73 21.60 -46.08
C PRO A 586 19.00 21.40 -46.93
N MET A 587 19.80 20.37 -46.62
CA MET A 587 20.90 19.92 -47.50
C MET A 587 20.46 18.81 -48.47
N PRO A 588 21.03 18.75 -49.69
CA PRO A 588 20.68 17.78 -50.73
C PRO A 588 21.37 16.41 -50.56
N ALA A 589 20.96 15.42 -51.37
CA ALA A 589 21.23 14.00 -51.15
C ALA A 589 22.27 13.34 -52.08
N GLN A 590 22.72 12.13 -51.66
CA GLN A 590 23.44 11.07 -52.41
C GLN A 590 24.96 11.26 -52.65
N PRO A 591 25.74 10.17 -52.93
CA PRO A 591 25.38 8.76 -53.18
C PRO A 591 26.11 7.68 -52.33
N GLN A 592 25.82 6.40 -52.62
CA GLN A 592 26.34 5.17 -51.97
C GLN A 592 27.70 4.70 -52.53
N ALA A 593 28.56 4.03 -51.72
CA ALA A 593 29.35 2.83 -52.13
C ALA A 593 30.24 2.18 -51.02
N ARG A 594 29.95 0.90 -50.72
CA ARG A 594 30.81 -0.30 -50.46
C ARG A 594 32.19 -0.27 -49.72
N SER A 595 32.40 -1.39 -48.99
CA SER A 595 33.67 -2.01 -48.49
C SER A 595 34.36 -1.31 -47.31
N GLY A 596 35.12 -1.99 -46.44
CA GLY A 596 35.51 -3.41 -46.36
C GLY A 596 35.85 -3.85 -44.91
N ALA A 597 36.42 -5.03 -44.72
CA ALA A 597 36.64 -5.65 -43.40
C ALA A 597 38.03 -5.42 -42.78
N ALA A 598 38.15 -5.81 -41.50
CA ALA A 598 39.34 -6.30 -40.78
C ALA A 598 40.06 -5.41 -39.75
N ASP A 599 40.57 -6.12 -38.74
CA ASP A 599 41.65 -5.86 -37.77
C ASP A 599 41.51 -4.84 -36.63
N GLY A 600 42.04 -5.23 -35.45
CA GLY A 600 42.22 -4.32 -34.30
C GLY A 600 42.15 -4.89 -32.88
N LEU A 601 42.27 -6.21 -32.65
CA LEU A 601 42.07 -6.82 -31.32
C LEU A 601 43.35 -7.53 -30.79
N PHE A 602 44.21 -6.81 -30.06
CA PHE A 602 45.31 -7.43 -29.29
C PHE A 602 45.66 -6.65 -28.00
N THR A 603 45.37 -7.31 -26.87
CA THR A 603 46.18 -7.44 -25.63
C THR A 603 46.91 -6.24 -25.01
N TYR A 604 46.79 -6.12 -23.68
CA TYR A 604 47.96 -6.13 -22.79
C TYR A 604 47.62 -6.73 -21.42
N ASP A 605 48.58 -7.43 -20.82
CA ASP A 605 48.37 -8.31 -19.66
C ASP A 605 49.33 -7.99 -18.49
N GLY A 606 48.77 -7.89 -17.27
CA GLY A 606 49.48 -7.91 -15.97
C GLY A 606 50.45 -6.77 -15.60
N PRO A 607 51.13 -6.85 -14.42
CA PRO A 607 51.02 -7.93 -13.43
C PRO A 607 51.03 -7.56 -11.91
N LEU A 608 50.53 -8.53 -11.12
CA LEU A 608 51.06 -9.02 -9.81
C LEU A 608 50.76 -8.36 -8.43
N ARG A 609 50.44 -9.29 -7.49
CA ARG A 609 50.62 -9.34 -6.02
C ARG A 609 49.63 -8.64 -5.07
N ARG A 610 48.94 -9.48 -4.28
CA ARG A 610 48.86 -9.31 -2.81
C ARG A 610 48.77 -10.66 -2.07
N ASN A 611 49.23 -10.66 -0.81
CA ASN A 611 49.50 -11.85 -0.01
C ASN A 611 48.26 -12.48 0.65
N ARG A 612 48.42 -13.76 1.04
CA ARG A 612 47.60 -14.44 2.05
C ARG A 612 47.71 -13.74 3.40
N GLU A 613 46.61 -13.72 4.16
CA GLU A 613 46.65 -14.02 5.60
C GLU A 613 45.27 -14.52 6.12
N LYS A 614 45.31 -15.40 7.12
CA LYS A 614 44.22 -15.89 7.99
C LYS A 614 44.51 -15.32 9.39
N PRO A 615 43.56 -15.12 10.35
CA PRO A 615 42.55 -16.10 10.80
C PRO A 615 41.15 -15.44 10.99
N ALA A 616 40.16 -15.87 11.80
CA ALA A 616 40.05 -16.92 12.83
C ALA A 616 38.58 -17.42 12.99
N HIS A 617 38.36 -18.38 13.90
CA HIS A 617 37.05 -18.77 14.43
C HIS A 617 37.16 -18.91 15.97
N ARG A 618 36.20 -18.39 16.74
CA ARG A 618 35.80 -18.95 18.06
C ARG A 618 34.37 -18.49 18.44
N PRO A 619 33.64 -19.22 19.30
CA PRO A 619 32.18 -19.16 19.37
C PRO A 619 31.60 -18.27 20.47
N ALA A 620 30.28 -18.06 20.39
CA ALA A 620 29.47 -17.31 21.33
C ALA A 620 29.39 -17.93 22.74
N LYS A 621 29.10 -17.09 23.74
CA LYS A 621 28.65 -17.49 25.08
C LYS A 621 27.21 -17.06 25.31
N THR A 622 26.42 -17.97 25.85
CA THR A 622 25.05 -17.74 26.34
C THR A 622 25.05 -17.15 27.76
N ALA A 623 24.02 -16.36 28.08
CA ALA A 623 23.61 -16.01 29.44
C ALA A 623 22.06 -16.06 29.54
N PRO A 624 21.46 -16.35 30.72
CA PRO A 624 20.09 -16.84 30.82
C PRO A 624 19.02 -15.78 31.11
N SER A 625 17.76 -16.22 31.03
CA SER A 625 16.53 -15.44 31.17
C SER A 625 15.76 -15.70 32.48
N GLY A 626 15.13 -14.65 33.03
CA GLY A 626 14.06 -14.64 34.05
C GLY A 626 13.81 -13.19 34.49
N GLU A 627 12.62 -12.70 34.85
CA GLU A 627 11.27 -13.28 34.96
C GLU A 627 10.18 -12.19 34.69
N GLN A 628 8.90 -12.57 34.76
CA GLN A 628 7.68 -11.76 34.51
C GLN A 628 7.12 -11.07 35.79
N PRO A 629 5.96 -10.35 35.80
CA PRO A 629 5.33 -9.46 34.81
C PRO A 629 4.76 -8.13 35.40
N ALA A 630 4.16 -7.32 34.51
CA ALA A 630 2.97 -6.46 34.72
C ALA A 630 2.96 -5.30 35.76
N SER A 631 3.04 -4.08 35.22
CA SER A 631 2.12 -2.99 35.58
C SER A 631 1.63 -2.28 34.30
N GLY A 632 0.53 -1.52 34.41
CA GLY A 632 -0.03 -0.74 33.30
C GLY A 632 0.89 0.42 32.93
N GLY A 633 1.44 0.39 31.72
CA GLY A 633 2.36 1.42 31.25
C GLY A 633 1.63 2.73 30.99
N SER A 634 1.71 3.67 31.94
CA SER A 634 1.36 5.07 31.66
C SER A 634 2.28 5.62 30.56
N ALA A 635 1.82 6.62 29.80
CA ALA A 635 2.64 7.23 28.73
C ALA A 635 4.02 7.68 29.23
N ARG A 636 4.14 8.10 30.50
CA ARG A 636 5.40 8.48 31.15
C ARG A 636 6.42 7.35 31.27
N ASP A 637 5.99 6.09 31.40
CA ASP A 637 6.91 4.93 31.44
C ASP A 637 7.31 4.43 30.04
N LEU A 638 6.59 4.82 29.00
CA LEU A 638 7.04 4.64 27.61
C LEU A 638 8.11 5.70 27.25
N ILE A 639 7.93 6.93 27.73
CA ILE A 639 8.84 8.07 27.50
C ILE A 639 10.20 7.90 28.19
N SER A 640 10.26 7.30 29.37
CA SER A 640 11.53 6.98 30.03
C SER A 640 12.39 6.06 29.14
N ARG A 641 11.76 5.02 28.56
CA ARG A 641 12.39 4.04 27.65
C ARG A 641 12.80 4.65 26.30
N PHE A 642 12.05 5.65 25.82
CA PHE A 642 12.34 6.43 24.61
C PHE A 642 13.74 7.09 24.64
N ARG A 643 14.26 7.39 25.84
CA ARG A 643 15.47 8.20 26.04
C ARG A 643 16.73 7.44 26.46
N THR A 644 16.60 6.16 26.77
CA THR A 644 17.68 5.39 27.42
C THR A 644 18.36 4.37 26.51
N LYS A 645 17.93 4.22 25.23
CA LYS A 645 18.27 3.04 24.43
C LYS A 645 19.28 3.20 23.28
N ASP A 646 20.04 4.29 23.22
CA ASP A 646 21.20 4.43 22.31
C ASP A 646 22.45 3.66 22.80
N HIS A 647 22.24 2.48 23.41
CA HIS A 647 23.25 1.76 24.22
C HIS A 647 23.33 0.24 23.97
N ASP A 648 22.72 -0.27 22.89
CA ASP A 648 22.94 -1.63 22.37
C ASP A 648 23.32 -1.58 20.87
#